data_AF-A0A498S8N8-F1
#
_entry.id   AF-A0A498S8N8-F1
#
_cell.length_a   1.000
_cell.length_b   1.000
_cell.length_c   1.000
_cell.angle_alpha   90.00
_cell.angle_beta   90.00
_cell.angle_gamma   90.00
#
_symmetry.space_group_name_H-M   'P 1'
#
loop_
_entity.id
_entity.type
_entity.pdbx_description
1 polymer ?
#
loop_
_entity_poly.entity_id
_entity_poly.type
_entity_poly.pdbx_seq_one_letter_code
_entity_poly.pdbx_strand_id
1 'polypeptide(L)'
;MVTKEDKKEFVENLEKISADSESFSPLLQQIDNITIQNLEYPWKGVEDAKPTDLEYELFCGALESFWSKPLTEIVDDWTISMETILPTIRSSIRLYTKAASCEEKVREMDVELARWVEFGLNSSRYTSYPGNSQMVMIGCSLTKQLSAMHEKNLGVTFSAPQYLHYIMDIISSKQYCSSIRCEAAQALLDILFHPSISWKFMVTEIEGNKYTPYEQVVHLFIKSEDVPLDLLAVLQKVASYFAFKYNTDVVINHARKFFMEEDCDVDIDASQLFSSFNILNNFFSKMRNDFSYMSCAVHRAVVKDCLIPHICAHIASSSQDARIRYLAIRCLRLLCDFDGIDITGAIFLSHMDPQTISLVGRLLQQVSEDSKEASLLPYALRAIVLIDVFAATDEKYISMINAPQRIAILQNMLHMLLVEEGRFAMISALSFGDNLKHLLHMCNLQKSVLTPEGHTDDDIKMRFRQTAAYGYLCEILFALARNQSNGTFWRKHGPEINKLIDCNFISAATSLKQWLEPFREGLALGKNINTLNFLTIRLNYHSEKYVEGDPPLALVTLLRLIDAILDEAENATLFDFSSDEICFDYYAKFYENGGLEKVANVLDVANAQQSKRIRYRCTSLAGDSYIYCQFVRSATSIIYKLLSSLQTINQNPDRLIVDTLLRTYALCCMDEASSDRVVREIIINSFALFIFPILSNRRGLRKTSQQSFLELFFNSGFEKPSNFLATLDILVQLFPLPSGLLANVVGINMQEATSMEKLWSSHILENRKQLQFAIMLGISSSQRLKRCLFDLFKRLACCSESNALRLVNILIKQSLRMLTSSAHAAVLDAFDDDIVEEESNVRFGNAVDLVTASFYAFLAICSKEFVLRNAMVVIVSQRKNYIPTLLKFFKLASPKTLPHVSFQTHVIKIFRNLCVADNNMDGKIDCLPRDIYVTICDSLVEHFGNMQHNIETVVLALESICNIGRSSTFGCAVVNNVVISNEGALLHFMDRCLMGEPTNKLLFEVTAHLIDLFENILKKDSVKFAVMKLQSSTDSRQHHPLMRLKNQLEESGCSKDTLLSLQRMLDSSIEAESIEAVPEDLEAYEWPENVATVQQVDSRQITNYHVKNLMSSDNGDFHNSATLSTIDLNMLNEEFFPESALLSVKKSVSPVQQQSTNSVSFQSCTHIFFWIG
;
A
#
# COMPACT_ATOMS: atom_id res chain seq x y z
N MET A 1 22.62 -9.96 31.73
CA MET A 1 22.02 -8.71 32.26
C MET A 1 22.90 -7.59 31.77
N VAL A 2 22.32 -6.54 31.16
CA VAL A 2 23.09 -5.37 30.72
C VAL A 2 23.03 -4.36 31.86
N THR A 3 24.19 -3.93 32.38
CA THR A 3 24.22 -2.87 33.39
C THR A 3 23.95 -1.52 32.71
N LYS A 4 23.57 -0.49 33.48
CA LYS A 4 23.41 0.87 32.92
C LYS A 4 24.71 1.42 32.32
N GLU A 5 25.86 0.95 32.81
CA GLU A 5 27.19 1.33 32.33
C GLU A 5 27.47 0.71 30.95
N ASP A 6 27.22 -0.59 30.77
CA ASP A 6 27.39 -1.29 29.48
C ASP A 6 26.53 -0.67 28.34
N LYS A 7 25.32 -0.19 28.68
CA LYS A 7 24.43 0.48 27.71
C LYS A 7 25.02 1.81 27.22
N LYS A 8 25.66 2.56 28.12
CA LYS A 8 26.21 3.87 27.82
C LYS A 8 27.50 3.76 26.99
N GLU A 9 28.34 2.80 27.32
CA GLU A 9 29.58 2.50 26.60
C GLU A 9 29.31 2.02 25.15
N PHE A 10 28.26 1.23 24.93
CA PHE A 10 27.83 0.79 23.61
C PHE A 10 27.41 1.96 22.70
N VAL A 11 26.62 2.90 23.23
CA VAL A 11 26.16 4.08 22.48
C VAL A 11 27.31 5.05 22.18
N GLU A 12 28.21 5.27 23.13
CA GLU A 12 29.40 6.12 22.95
C GLU A 12 30.37 5.57 21.88
N ASN A 13 30.46 4.24 21.71
CA ASN A 13 31.29 3.63 20.67
C ASN A 13 30.65 3.68 19.27
N LEU A 14 29.32 3.65 19.16
CA LEU A 14 28.60 3.83 17.89
C LEU A 14 28.71 5.24 17.34
N GLU A 15 28.68 6.26 18.19
CA GLU A 15 28.82 7.67 17.76
C GLU A 15 30.16 7.91 17.05
N LYS A 16 31.24 7.27 17.51
CA LYS A 16 32.58 7.36 16.89
C LYS A 16 32.63 6.82 15.46
N ILE A 17 31.79 5.84 15.11
CA ILE A 17 31.73 5.25 13.77
C ILE A 17 31.02 6.20 12.78
N SER A 18 30.18 7.12 13.28
CA SER A 18 29.32 8.01 12.47
C SER A 18 29.86 9.45 12.30
N ALA A 19 30.95 9.81 12.97
CA ALA A 19 31.38 11.20 13.14
C ALA A 19 32.13 11.82 11.94
N ASP A 20 32.47 11.04 10.91
CA ASP A 20 33.39 11.46 9.84
C ASP A 20 32.77 12.24 8.66
N SER A 21 31.52 12.71 8.75
CA SER A 21 30.88 13.50 7.67
C SER A 21 30.54 14.94 8.09
N GLU A 22 31.52 15.85 7.93
CA GLU A 22 31.35 17.30 8.14
C GLU A 22 30.57 17.98 7.01
N SER A 23 29.24 18.00 7.10
CA SER A 23 28.37 19.10 6.61
C SER A 23 26.92 18.87 7.07
N PHE A 24 26.56 19.36 8.26
CA PHE A 24 25.25 19.07 8.86
C PHE A 24 24.14 20.02 8.37
N SER A 25 22.96 19.43 8.10
CA SER A 25 21.72 20.16 7.80
C SER A 25 21.19 20.92 9.04
N PRO A 26 20.57 22.12 8.89
CA PRO A 26 19.93 22.86 9.99
C PRO A 26 18.85 22.07 10.75
N LEU A 27 18.29 21.01 10.13
CA LEU A 27 17.29 20.14 10.74
C LEU A 27 17.89 19.21 11.81
N LEU A 28 19.15 18.78 11.66
CA LEU A 28 19.82 17.89 12.63
C LEU A 28 20.15 18.61 13.95
N GLN A 29 20.46 19.91 13.88
CA GLN A 29 20.69 20.73 15.08
C GLN A 29 19.45 20.83 15.98
N GLN A 30 18.25 20.57 15.44
CA GLN A 30 17.01 20.54 16.23
C GLN A 30 16.80 19.21 16.98
N ILE A 31 17.56 18.17 16.62
CA ILE A 31 17.45 16.81 17.16
C ILE A 31 18.47 16.58 18.30
N ASP A 32 19.57 17.33 18.29
CA ASP A 32 20.57 17.28 19.35
C ASP A 32 20.00 17.85 20.67
N ASN A 33 20.08 17.07 21.75
CA ASN A 33 19.59 17.41 23.11
C ASN A 33 18.06 17.37 23.31
N ILE A 34 17.31 16.56 22.56
CA ILE A 34 15.90 16.31 22.88
C ILE A 34 15.78 15.57 24.22
N THR A 35 15.09 16.17 25.19
CA THR A 35 14.72 15.54 26.47
C THR A 35 13.26 15.80 26.78
N ILE A 36 12.46 14.74 26.90
CA ILE A 36 11.05 14.81 27.31
C ILE A 36 10.95 14.55 28.81
N GLN A 37 10.33 15.45 29.56
CA GLN A 37 10.26 15.38 31.04
C GLN A 37 8.85 15.39 31.61
N ASN A 38 7.91 16.05 30.94
CA ASN A 38 6.59 16.41 31.46
C ASN A 38 5.46 15.60 30.82
N LEU A 39 5.64 15.13 29.59
CA LEU A 39 4.68 14.23 28.96
C LEU A 39 4.69 12.86 29.64
N GLU A 40 3.50 12.33 29.88
CA GLU A 40 3.34 10.98 30.40
C GLU A 40 3.87 9.95 29.40
N TYR A 41 4.50 8.90 29.92
CA TYR A 41 4.95 7.80 29.08
C TYR A 41 3.75 7.15 28.36
N PRO A 42 3.88 6.82 27.06
CA PRO A 42 2.81 6.18 26.28
C PRO A 42 2.22 4.92 26.93
N TRP A 43 3.06 4.18 27.66
CA TRP A 43 2.70 2.93 28.33
C TRP A 43 2.31 3.09 29.80
N LYS A 44 2.14 4.33 30.29
CA LYS A 44 1.72 4.60 31.67
C LYS A 44 0.20 4.78 31.86
N GLY A 45 -0.64 4.76 30.82
CA GLY A 45 -2.09 4.82 31.05
C GLY A 45 -3.00 4.45 29.89
N VAL A 46 -3.98 3.57 30.20
CA VAL A 46 -5.46 3.71 30.02
C VAL A 46 -6.22 2.78 31.01
N GLU A 47 -5.60 1.74 31.59
CA GLU A 47 -6.40 0.59 32.08
C GLU A 47 -6.94 0.55 33.52
N ASP A 48 -6.61 1.48 34.43
CA ASP A 48 -7.06 1.30 35.81
C ASP A 48 -8.20 2.26 36.15
N ALA A 49 -9.41 1.71 36.30
CA ALA A 49 -10.52 2.43 36.92
C ALA A 49 -10.04 2.95 38.29
N LYS A 50 -10.35 4.22 38.60
CA LYS A 50 -10.13 4.74 39.95
C LYS A 50 -11.07 3.99 40.89
N PRO A 51 -10.58 3.38 41.97
CA PRO A 51 -11.44 2.77 42.96
C PRO A 51 -12.31 3.84 43.60
N THR A 52 -13.57 3.48 43.84
CA THR A 52 -14.39 4.15 44.84
C THR A 52 -13.81 3.93 46.24
N ASP A 53 -14.17 4.79 47.19
CA ASP A 53 -13.72 4.63 48.58
C ASP A 53 -14.09 3.25 49.14
N LEU A 54 -15.25 2.72 48.77
CA LEU A 54 -15.72 1.38 49.15
C LEU A 54 -14.84 0.25 48.58
N GLU A 55 -14.50 0.30 47.29
CA GLU A 55 -13.64 -0.72 46.67
C GLU A 55 -12.23 -0.69 47.25
N TYR A 56 -11.72 0.50 47.57
CA TYR A 56 -10.41 0.66 48.19
C TYR A 56 -10.38 0.14 49.64
N GLU A 57 -11.42 0.44 50.43
CA GLU A 57 -11.58 -0.10 51.78
C GLU A 57 -11.72 -1.63 51.77
N LEU A 58 -12.50 -2.18 50.83
CA LEU A 58 -12.66 -3.62 50.66
C LEU A 58 -11.33 -4.30 50.31
N PHE A 59 -10.52 -3.70 49.42
CA PHE A 59 -9.18 -4.19 49.11
C PHE A 59 -8.29 -4.23 50.36
N CYS A 60 -8.26 -3.14 51.14
CA CYS A 60 -7.45 -3.08 52.36
C CYS A 60 -7.90 -4.12 53.39
N GLY A 61 -9.21 -4.27 53.59
CA GLY A 61 -9.79 -5.26 54.51
C GLY A 61 -9.52 -6.71 54.07
N ALA A 62 -9.59 -6.99 52.77
CA ALA A 62 -9.25 -8.30 52.21
C ALA A 62 -7.77 -8.65 52.43
N LEU A 63 -6.86 -7.69 52.20
CA LEU A 63 -5.43 -7.85 52.44
C LEU A 63 -5.14 -8.27 53.90
N GLU A 64 -5.73 -7.57 54.86
CA GLU A 64 -5.55 -7.84 56.29
C GLU A 64 -6.20 -9.15 56.75
N SER A 65 -7.42 -9.43 56.29
CA SER A 65 -8.17 -10.63 56.66
C SER A 65 -7.49 -11.90 56.13
N PHE A 66 -7.05 -11.90 54.87
CA PHE A 66 -6.52 -13.08 54.19
C PHE A 66 -5.08 -13.41 54.61
N TRP A 67 -4.33 -12.43 55.13
CA TRP A 67 -3.09 -12.71 55.86
C TRP A 67 -3.33 -13.55 57.12
N SER A 68 -4.43 -13.31 57.82
CA SER A 68 -4.68 -13.90 59.15
C SER A 68 -5.25 -15.31 59.12
N LYS A 69 -5.80 -15.77 57.98
CA LYS A 69 -6.49 -17.06 57.84
C LYS A 69 -6.04 -17.85 56.60
N PRO A 70 -6.12 -19.19 56.60
CA PRO A 70 -5.93 -19.98 55.39
C PRO A 70 -7.05 -19.71 54.36
N LEU A 71 -6.70 -19.40 53.11
CA LEU A 71 -7.68 -19.13 52.03
C LEU A 71 -8.71 -20.25 51.83
N THR A 72 -8.33 -21.50 52.13
CA THR A 72 -9.23 -22.67 52.09
C THR A 72 -10.40 -22.59 53.08
N GLU A 73 -10.26 -21.83 54.17
CA GLU A 73 -11.30 -21.67 55.20
C GLU A 73 -12.27 -20.51 54.93
N ILE A 74 -11.95 -19.63 53.97
CA ILE A 74 -12.65 -18.38 53.66
C ILE A 74 -12.89 -18.20 52.14
N VAL A 75 -13.16 -19.32 51.49
CA VAL A 75 -13.38 -19.45 50.04
C VAL A 75 -14.45 -18.49 49.50
N ASP A 76 -15.61 -18.44 50.14
CA ASP A 76 -16.75 -17.63 49.69
C ASP A 76 -16.44 -16.13 49.82
N ASP A 77 -15.85 -15.73 50.95
CA ASP A 77 -15.43 -14.35 51.23
C ASP A 77 -14.34 -13.88 50.25
N TRP A 78 -13.38 -14.75 49.91
CA TRP A 78 -12.36 -14.46 48.92
C TRP A 78 -12.97 -14.24 47.54
N THR A 79 -13.89 -15.11 47.11
CA THR A 79 -14.54 -15.03 45.79
C THR A 79 -15.28 -13.71 45.63
N ILE A 80 -16.15 -13.35 46.59
CA ILE A 80 -16.94 -12.12 46.58
C ILE A 80 -16.04 -10.87 46.60
N SER A 81 -15.02 -10.88 47.45
CA SER A 81 -14.08 -9.74 47.57
C SER A 81 -13.31 -9.54 46.27
N MET A 82 -12.79 -10.63 45.68
CA MET A 82 -12.04 -10.55 44.43
C MET A 82 -12.89 -10.06 43.27
N GLU A 83 -14.11 -10.55 43.09
CA GLU A 83 -15.00 -10.09 42.00
C GLU A 83 -15.26 -8.58 42.04
N THR A 84 -15.36 -8.03 43.25
CA THR A 84 -15.63 -6.60 43.45
C THR A 84 -14.39 -5.74 43.19
N ILE A 85 -13.21 -6.16 43.65
CA ILE A 85 -11.99 -5.34 43.57
C ILE A 85 -11.18 -5.56 42.30
N LEU A 86 -11.37 -6.69 41.58
CA LEU A 86 -10.57 -7.04 40.40
C LEU A 86 -10.47 -5.93 39.35
N PRO A 87 -11.55 -5.17 39.01
CA PRO A 87 -11.48 -4.09 38.03
C PRO A 87 -10.63 -2.89 38.49
N THR A 88 -10.41 -2.73 39.79
CA THR A 88 -9.72 -1.57 40.39
C THR A 88 -8.43 -1.96 41.12
N ILE A 89 -8.07 -3.25 41.12
CA ILE A 89 -7.00 -3.82 41.95
C ILE A 89 -5.64 -3.15 41.75
N ARG A 90 -5.26 -2.84 40.50
CA ARG A 90 -3.99 -2.19 40.20
C ARG A 90 -3.93 -0.76 40.79
N SER A 91 -5.02 -0.01 40.69
CA SER A 91 -5.15 1.33 41.30
C SER A 91 -5.11 1.25 42.82
N SER A 92 -5.85 0.31 43.41
CA SER A 92 -5.88 0.10 44.86
C SER A 92 -4.49 -0.26 45.40
N ILE A 93 -3.75 -1.14 44.71
CA ILE A 93 -2.37 -1.46 45.06
C ILE A 93 -1.47 -0.22 45.00
N ARG A 94 -1.59 0.63 43.97
CA ARG A 94 -0.77 1.86 43.86
C ARG A 94 -1.08 2.85 44.99
N LEU A 95 -2.36 3.03 45.32
CA LEU A 95 -2.78 3.89 46.44
C LEU A 95 -2.24 3.36 47.76
N TYR A 96 -2.37 2.05 47.99
CA TYR A 96 -1.85 1.38 49.19
C TYR A 96 -0.33 1.52 49.30
N THR A 97 0.40 1.29 48.20
CA THR A 97 1.87 1.41 48.16
C THR A 97 2.34 2.85 48.43
N LYS A 98 1.61 3.85 47.93
CA LYS A 98 1.90 5.27 48.22
C LYS A 98 1.59 5.66 49.67
N ALA A 99 0.56 5.06 50.27
CA ALA A 99 0.18 5.31 51.65
C ALA A 99 1.05 4.55 52.66
N ALA A 100 1.63 3.40 52.26
CA ALA A 100 2.51 2.60 53.08
C ALA A 100 3.86 3.31 53.28
N SER A 101 4.18 3.66 54.53
CA SER A 101 5.43 4.32 54.90
C SER A 101 6.63 3.36 55.06
N CYS A 102 6.42 2.04 54.91
CA CYS A 102 7.40 1.00 55.22
C CYS A 102 7.53 -0.02 54.06
N GLU A 103 8.77 -0.26 53.60
CA GLU A 103 9.06 -1.23 52.52
C GLU A 103 8.70 -2.68 52.88
N GLU A 104 8.73 -3.07 54.16
CA GLU A 104 8.38 -4.44 54.58
C GLU A 104 6.90 -4.75 54.29
N LYS A 105 5.99 -3.80 54.55
CA LYS A 105 4.56 -3.95 54.23
C LYS A 105 4.31 -4.11 52.73
N VAL A 106 5.13 -3.48 51.88
CA VAL A 106 5.03 -3.63 50.43
C VAL A 106 5.47 -5.02 49.99
N ARG A 107 6.52 -5.59 50.61
CA ARG A 107 6.97 -6.97 50.34
C ARG A 107 5.97 -8.02 50.83
N GLU A 108 5.40 -7.83 52.01
CA GLU A 108 4.36 -8.74 52.56
C GLU A 108 3.11 -8.78 51.66
N MET A 109 2.71 -7.64 51.11
CA MET A 109 1.64 -7.56 50.11
C MET A 109 1.99 -8.36 48.84
N ASP A 110 3.21 -8.23 48.30
CA ASP A 110 3.60 -8.95 47.09
C ASP A 110 3.55 -10.48 47.27
N VAL A 111 3.94 -10.98 48.45
CA VAL A 111 3.84 -12.40 48.81
C VAL A 111 2.38 -12.86 48.86
N GLU A 112 1.50 -12.05 49.46
CA GLU A 112 0.09 -12.41 49.60
C GLU A 112 -0.67 -12.33 48.28
N LEU A 113 -0.38 -11.34 47.42
CA LEU A 113 -0.91 -11.28 46.06
C LEU A 113 -0.50 -12.52 45.24
N ALA A 114 0.74 -13.01 45.39
CA ALA A 114 1.18 -14.25 44.76
C ALA A 114 0.45 -15.49 45.31
N ARG A 115 0.13 -15.49 46.62
CA ARG A 115 -0.66 -16.53 47.28
C ARG A 115 -2.11 -16.55 46.79
N TRP A 116 -2.72 -15.39 46.55
CA TRP A 116 -4.07 -15.29 45.96
C TRP A 116 -4.11 -15.86 44.55
N VAL A 117 -3.10 -15.57 43.73
CA VAL A 117 -2.96 -16.13 42.38
C VAL A 117 -2.78 -17.65 42.43
N GLU A 118 -1.86 -18.15 43.27
CA GLU A 118 -1.65 -19.59 43.41
C GLU A 118 -2.93 -20.31 43.88
N PHE A 119 -3.68 -19.69 44.80
CA PHE A 119 -4.95 -20.22 45.26
C PHE A 119 -6.01 -20.26 44.17
N GLY A 120 -6.09 -19.27 43.29
CA GLY A 120 -7.04 -19.28 42.17
C GLY A 120 -6.67 -20.24 41.03
N LEU A 121 -5.37 -20.48 40.79
CA LEU A 121 -4.89 -21.31 39.67
C LEU A 121 -4.78 -22.81 40.00
N ASN A 122 -4.58 -23.18 41.26
CA ASN A 122 -4.27 -24.56 41.64
C ASN A 122 -5.52 -25.42 41.90
N SER A 123 -6.05 -26.03 40.84
CA SER A 123 -7.26 -26.89 40.87
C SER A 123 -7.22 -28.03 41.91
N SER A 124 -6.04 -28.49 42.34
CA SER A 124 -5.90 -29.58 43.31
C SER A 124 -6.35 -29.20 44.73
N ARG A 125 -6.37 -27.90 45.08
CA ARG A 125 -6.68 -27.42 46.44
C ARG A 125 -8.18 -27.31 46.74
N TYR A 126 -9.06 -27.42 45.74
CA TYR A 126 -10.51 -27.16 45.88
C TYR A 126 -11.36 -27.98 44.89
N THR A 127 -10.89 -29.17 44.50
CA THR A 127 -11.64 -30.12 43.63
C THR A 127 -13.05 -30.45 44.14
N SER A 128 -13.34 -30.26 45.43
CA SER A 128 -14.65 -30.47 46.05
C SER A 128 -15.58 -29.25 46.08
N TYR A 129 -15.13 -28.08 45.61
CA TYR A 129 -15.92 -26.84 45.66
C TYR A 129 -16.78 -26.67 44.38
N PRO A 130 -18.11 -26.46 44.49
CA PRO A 130 -19.00 -26.36 43.34
C PRO A 130 -18.73 -25.15 42.42
N GLY A 131 -18.02 -24.12 42.88
CA GLY A 131 -17.64 -22.93 42.11
C GLY A 131 -16.22 -22.94 41.52
N ASN A 132 -15.59 -24.11 41.35
CA ASN A 132 -14.21 -24.27 40.87
C ASN A 132 -13.90 -23.45 39.59
N SER A 133 -14.79 -23.45 38.59
CA SER A 133 -14.61 -22.70 37.35
C SER A 133 -14.52 -21.18 37.56
N GLN A 134 -15.29 -20.63 38.49
CA GLN A 134 -15.29 -19.20 38.83
C GLN A 134 -14.00 -18.80 39.54
N MET A 135 -13.48 -19.65 40.42
CA MET A 135 -12.19 -19.43 41.08
C MET A 135 -11.02 -19.41 40.10
N VAL A 136 -11.00 -20.36 39.17
CA VAL A 136 -9.97 -20.43 38.12
C VAL A 136 -10.02 -19.19 37.24
N MET A 137 -11.22 -18.72 36.89
CA MET A 137 -11.39 -17.47 36.14
C MET A 137 -10.83 -16.26 36.92
N ILE A 138 -11.12 -16.15 38.21
CA ILE A 138 -10.57 -15.08 39.07
C ILE A 138 -9.05 -15.20 39.17
N GLY A 139 -8.51 -16.41 39.34
CA GLY A 139 -7.07 -16.67 39.39
C GLY A 139 -6.34 -16.27 38.11
N CYS A 140 -6.87 -16.64 36.94
CA CYS A 140 -6.36 -16.20 35.64
C CYS A 140 -6.44 -14.68 35.50
N SER A 141 -7.56 -14.08 35.88
CA SER A 141 -7.76 -12.63 35.77
C SER A 141 -6.85 -11.83 36.71
N LEU A 142 -6.62 -12.32 37.93
CA LEU A 142 -5.66 -11.76 38.88
C LEU A 142 -4.25 -11.85 38.31
N THR A 143 -3.88 -12.99 37.74
CA THR A 143 -2.56 -13.18 37.11
C THR A 143 -2.36 -12.18 35.98
N LYS A 144 -3.36 -12.02 35.10
CA LYS A 144 -3.38 -11.01 34.05
C LYS A 144 -3.19 -9.60 34.60
N GLN A 145 -4.03 -9.19 35.56
CA GLN A 145 -3.99 -7.85 36.15
C GLN A 145 -2.65 -7.56 36.84
N LEU A 146 -2.13 -8.51 37.62
CA LEU A 146 -0.90 -8.33 38.38
C LEU A 146 0.36 -8.43 37.52
N SER A 147 0.37 -9.26 36.46
CA SER A 147 1.52 -9.37 35.53
C SER A 147 1.75 -8.06 34.75
N ALA A 148 0.67 -7.36 34.44
CA ALA A 148 0.70 -6.04 33.82
C ALA A 148 1.20 -4.92 34.77
N MET A 149 1.31 -5.17 36.09
CA MET A 149 1.82 -4.19 37.06
C MET A 149 3.35 -4.13 37.06
N HIS A 150 3.93 -3.52 36.02
CA HIS A 150 5.39 -3.49 35.82
C HIS A 150 6.23 -2.72 36.86
N GLU A 151 5.62 -1.96 37.77
CA GLU A 151 6.33 -1.35 38.91
C GLU A 151 6.73 -2.42 39.95
N LYS A 152 6.07 -3.57 39.91
CA LYS A 152 6.34 -4.72 40.77
C LYS A 152 6.89 -5.87 39.95
N ASN A 153 7.81 -6.65 40.52
CA ASN A 153 8.40 -7.82 39.86
C ASN A 153 7.46 -9.05 39.85
N LEU A 154 6.15 -8.87 40.03
CA LEU A 154 5.17 -9.96 40.11
C LEU A 154 5.08 -10.77 38.80
N GLY A 155 5.20 -10.12 37.64
CA GLY A 155 5.28 -10.84 36.36
C GLY A 155 6.49 -11.78 36.26
N VAL A 156 7.60 -11.48 36.94
CA VAL A 156 8.75 -12.40 37.04
C VAL A 156 8.39 -13.57 37.96
N THR A 157 7.74 -13.32 39.08
CA THR A 157 7.26 -14.37 39.99
C THR A 157 6.37 -15.37 39.26
N PHE A 158 5.43 -14.88 38.45
CA PHE A 158 4.50 -15.72 37.68
C PHE A 158 5.14 -16.39 36.45
N SER A 159 6.38 -16.02 36.08
CA SER A 159 7.16 -16.76 35.08
C SER A 159 7.85 -18.01 35.63
N ALA A 160 7.76 -18.27 36.94
CA ALA A 160 8.29 -19.50 37.52
C ALA A 160 7.57 -20.75 36.97
N PRO A 161 8.27 -21.89 36.82
CA PRO A 161 7.72 -23.10 36.20
C PRO A 161 6.39 -23.56 36.79
N GLN A 162 6.18 -23.39 38.10
CA GLN A 162 4.94 -23.77 38.78
C GLN A 162 3.70 -23.05 38.24
N TYR A 163 3.79 -21.74 38.00
CA TYR A 163 2.64 -20.94 37.54
C TYR A 163 2.38 -21.17 36.06
N LEU A 164 3.44 -21.29 35.26
CA LEU A 164 3.34 -21.68 33.85
C LEU A 164 2.70 -23.06 33.70
N HIS A 165 3.03 -24.01 34.58
CA HIS A 165 2.38 -25.32 34.59
C HIS A 165 0.88 -25.21 34.85
N TYR A 166 0.45 -24.48 35.88
CA TYR A 166 -0.97 -24.32 36.17
C TYR A 166 -1.73 -23.68 35.00
N ILE A 167 -1.18 -22.61 34.41
CA ILE A 167 -1.79 -21.91 33.28
C ILE A 167 -1.87 -22.82 32.04
N MET A 168 -0.79 -23.53 31.71
CA MET A 168 -0.76 -24.43 30.56
C MET A 168 -1.70 -25.64 30.72
N ASP A 169 -1.87 -26.15 31.95
CA ASP A 169 -2.84 -27.19 32.26
C ASP A 169 -4.27 -26.69 32.03
N ILE A 170 -4.59 -25.47 32.45
CA ILE A 170 -5.91 -24.86 32.22
C ILE A 170 -6.15 -24.69 30.71
N ILE A 171 -5.18 -24.14 29.96
CA ILE A 171 -5.26 -23.94 28.50
C ILE A 171 -5.47 -25.27 27.77
N SER A 172 -4.77 -26.32 28.18
CA SER A 172 -4.78 -27.63 27.52
C SER A 172 -5.95 -28.51 27.94
N SER A 173 -6.59 -28.21 29.08
CA SER A 173 -7.67 -29.02 29.65
C SER A 173 -8.96 -28.88 28.84
N LYS A 174 -9.55 -30.03 28.49
CA LYS A 174 -10.90 -30.11 27.92
C LYS A 174 -12.02 -29.94 28.95
N GLN A 175 -11.68 -29.87 30.25
CA GLN A 175 -12.67 -29.73 31.33
C GLN A 175 -13.18 -28.29 31.48
N TYR A 176 -12.37 -27.30 31.09
CA TYR A 176 -12.74 -25.89 31.17
C TYR A 176 -13.39 -25.42 29.86
N CYS A 177 -14.36 -24.50 29.97
CA CYS A 177 -14.97 -23.85 28.82
C CYS A 177 -13.96 -22.94 28.08
N SER A 178 -14.29 -22.55 26.84
CA SER A 178 -13.43 -21.69 26.02
C SER A 178 -13.06 -20.39 26.71
N SER A 179 -13.99 -19.72 27.39
CA SER A 179 -13.74 -18.44 28.06
C SER A 179 -12.64 -18.51 29.12
N ILE A 180 -12.66 -19.53 30.00
CA ILE A 180 -11.62 -19.73 31.02
C ILE A 180 -10.26 -20.04 30.38
N ARG A 181 -10.26 -20.87 29.33
CA ARG A 181 -9.04 -21.22 28.59
C ARG A 181 -8.45 -19.99 27.89
N CYS A 182 -9.29 -19.13 27.32
CA CYS A 182 -8.87 -17.85 26.72
C CYS A 182 -8.31 -16.90 27.78
N GLU A 183 -8.95 -16.80 28.94
CA GLU A 183 -8.47 -15.95 30.05
C GLU A 183 -7.11 -16.44 30.57
N ALA A 184 -6.90 -17.76 30.66
CA ALA A 184 -5.60 -18.35 30.98
C ALA A 184 -4.53 -18.05 29.90
N ALA A 185 -4.88 -18.17 28.62
CA ALA A 185 -3.98 -17.83 27.51
C ALA A 185 -3.65 -16.33 27.47
N GLN A 186 -4.59 -15.46 27.84
CA GLN A 186 -4.36 -14.03 27.97
C GLN A 186 -3.43 -13.72 29.16
N ALA A 187 -3.65 -14.37 30.31
CA ALA A 187 -2.73 -14.26 31.45
C ALA A 187 -1.31 -14.70 31.09
N LEU A 188 -1.15 -15.77 30.30
CA LEU A 188 0.15 -16.17 29.76
C LEU A 188 0.78 -15.07 28.89
N LEU A 189 0.01 -14.45 28.00
CA LEU A 189 0.47 -13.34 27.16
C LEU A 189 0.97 -12.15 28.01
N ASP A 190 0.24 -11.80 29.07
CA ASP A 190 0.60 -10.70 29.97
C ASP A 190 1.85 -11.01 30.82
N ILE A 191 2.08 -12.27 31.21
CA ILE A 191 3.35 -12.71 31.78
C ILE A 191 4.48 -12.52 30.77
N LEU A 192 4.25 -12.86 29.50
CA LEU A 192 5.25 -12.74 28.44
C LEU A 192 5.65 -11.30 28.14
N PHE A 193 4.73 -10.34 28.28
CA PHE A 193 5.03 -8.91 28.14
C PHE A 193 6.05 -8.37 29.16
N HIS A 194 6.41 -9.15 30.20
CA HIS A 194 7.47 -8.74 31.10
C HIS A 194 8.84 -8.72 30.38
N PRO A 195 9.53 -7.56 30.33
CA PRO A 195 10.68 -7.34 29.45
C PRO A 195 11.93 -8.17 29.81
N SER A 196 12.06 -8.62 31.05
CA SER A 196 13.37 -9.05 31.58
C SER A 196 13.73 -10.52 31.35
N ILE A 197 12.79 -11.48 31.38
CA ILE A 197 13.13 -12.93 31.47
C ILE A 197 12.04 -13.88 30.91
N SER A 198 10.78 -13.44 30.75
CA SER A 198 9.60 -14.30 30.57
C SER A 198 9.67 -15.28 29.39
N TRP A 199 10.20 -14.87 28.23
CA TRP A 199 10.26 -15.73 27.03
C TRP A 199 11.21 -16.92 27.19
N LYS A 200 12.28 -16.79 27.99
CA LYS A 200 13.24 -17.89 28.23
C LYS A 200 12.59 -19.05 28.96
N PHE A 201 11.61 -18.77 29.80
CA PHE A 201 10.84 -19.79 30.50
C PHE A 201 9.88 -20.54 29.58
N MET A 202 9.47 -19.96 28.44
CA MET A 202 8.65 -20.67 27.43
C MET A 202 9.42 -21.77 26.69
N VAL A 203 10.75 -21.72 26.68
CA VAL A 203 11.64 -22.73 26.08
C VAL A 203 12.35 -23.59 27.12
N THR A 204 12.03 -23.42 28.40
CA THR A 204 12.54 -24.27 29.48
C THR A 204 11.52 -25.37 29.75
N GLU A 205 11.96 -26.62 29.88
CA GLU A 205 11.07 -27.72 30.24
C GLU A 205 10.48 -27.50 31.64
N ILE A 206 9.16 -27.69 31.77
CA ILE A 206 8.49 -27.70 33.07
C ILE A 206 8.77 -29.06 33.72
N GLU A 207 9.20 -29.06 34.99
CA GLU A 207 9.39 -30.30 35.75
C GLU A 207 8.12 -31.17 35.72
N GLY A 208 8.26 -32.41 35.21
CA GLY A 208 7.15 -33.37 35.09
C GLY A 208 6.49 -33.42 33.71
N ASN A 209 6.84 -32.53 32.77
CA ASN A 209 6.27 -32.49 31.42
C ASN A 209 7.36 -32.67 30.34
N LYS A 210 7.08 -33.41 29.25
CA LYS A 210 8.07 -33.69 28.18
C LYS A 210 8.24 -32.55 27.17
N TYR A 211 7.38 -31.54 27.24
CA TYR A 211 7.32 -30.44 26.28
C TYR A 211 7.43 -29.11 27.00
N THR A 212 8.17 -28.18 26.39
CA THR A 212 8.21 -26.78 26.82
C THR A 212 6.84 -26.12 26.66
N PRO A 213 6.51 -25.05 27.41
CA PRO A 213 5.27 -24.30 27.23
C PRO A 213 5.03 -23.88 25.78
N TYR A 214 6.09 -23.48 25.07
CA TYR A 214 6.02 -23.13 23.66
C TYR A 214 5.63 -24.34 22.79
N GLU A 215 6.30 -25.49 22.95
CA GLU A 215 5.96 -26.72 22.22
C GLU A 215 4.53 -27.20 22.49
N GLN A 216 4.02 -26.98 23.70
CA GLN A 216 2.62 -27.28 24.02
C GLN A 216 1.66 -26.36 23.26
N VAL A 217 1.94 -25.06 23.19
CA VAL A 217 1.19 -24.12 22.34
C VAL A 217 1.25 -24.53 20.87
N VAL A 218 2.43 -24.89 20.36
CA VAL A 218 2.61 -25.40 18.99
C VAL A 218 1.78 -26.65 18.74
N HIS A 219 1.77 -27.59 19.68
CA HIS A 219 1.02 -28.83 19.56
C HIS A 219 -0.50 -28.58 19.55
N LEU A 220 -1.00 -27.54 20.23
CA LEU A 220 -2.39 -27.10 20.14
C LEU A 220 -2.74 -26.55 18.76
N PHE A 221 -1.81 -25.88 18.07
CA PHE A 221 -2.00 -25.49 16.67
C PHE A 221 -2.01 -26.71 15.74
N ILE A 222 -1.05 -27.63 15.88
CA ILE A 222 -0.95 -28.82 15.00
C ILE A 222 -2.17 -29.75 15.15
N LYS A 223 -2.78 -29.84 16.34
CA LYS A 223 -4.01 -30.60 16.62
C LYS A 223 -5.21 -29.68 16.84
N SER A 224 -5.45 -28.76 15.91
CA SER A 224 -6.49 -27.73 16.02
C SER A 224 -7.93 -28.28 16.04
N GLU A 225 -8.18 -29.52 15.62
CA GLU A 225 -9.52 -30.11 15.52
C GLU A 225 -10.30 -30.11 16.84
N ASP A 226 -9.59 -30.05 17.99
CA ASP A 226 -10.15 -30.05 19.34
C ASP A 226 -10.04 -28.68 20.07
N VAL A 227 -9.60 -27.62 19.39
CA VAL A 227 -9.30 -26.31 19.99
C VAL A 227 -10.28 -25.24 19.49
N PRO A 228 -11.01 -24.53 20.38
CA PRO A 228 -11.91 -23.45 19.99
C PRO A 228 -11.17 -22.34 19.21
N LEU A 229 -11.84 -21.75 18.21
CA LEU A 229 -11.27 -20.68 17.37
C LEU A 229 -10.83 -19.46 18.20
N ASP A 230 -11.63 -19.06 19.19
CA ASP A 230 -11.31 -17.94 20.09
C ASP A 230 -9.99 -18.18 20.83
N LEU A 231 -9.75 -19.42 21.25
CA LEU A 231 -8.51 -19.81 21.94
C LEU A 231 -7.32 -19.80 20.97
N LEU A 232 -7.50 -20.29 19.74
CA LEU A 232 -6.46 -20.24 18.71
C LEU A 232 -6.04 -18.79 18.40
N ALA A 233 -6.98 -17.85 18.36
CA ALA A 233 -6.70 -16.43 18.14
C ALA A 233 -5.83 -15.84 19.27
N VAL A 234 -6.10 -16.17 20.53
CA VAL A 234 -5.28 -15.72 21.67
C VAL A 234 -3.90 -16.39 21.66
N LEU A 235 -3.84 -17.70 21.40
CA LEU A 235 -2.58 -18.44 21.29
C LEU A 235 -1.70 -17.93 20.13
N GLN A 236 -2.32 -17.40 19.07
CA GLN A 236 -1.58 -16.84 17.94
C GLN A 236 -0.84 -15.57 18.35
N LYS A 237 -1.45 -14.74 19.22
CA LYS A 237 -0.79 -13.56 19.82
C LYS A 237 0.39 -13.97 20.70
N VAL A 238 0.23 -15.03 21.49
CA VAL A 238 1.32 -15.62 22.31
C VAL A 238 2.48 -16.08 21.43
N ALA A 239 2.21 -16.86 20.38
CA ALA A 239 3.23 -17.33 19.44
C ALA A 239 3.92 -16.16 18.70
N SER A 240 3.14 -15.17 18.26
CA SER A 240 3.66 -13.99 17.55
C SER A 240 4.57 -13.14 18.45
N TYR A 241 4.19 -12.92 19.71
CA TYR A 241 5.02 -12.19 20.66
C TYR A 241 6.30 -12.94 21.01
N PHE A 242 6.21 -14.26 21.18
CA PHE A 242 7.39 -15.10 21.38
C PHE A 242 8.36 -15.01 20.20
N ALA A 243 7.86 -15.13 18.97
CA ALA A 243 8.67 -14.99 17.76
C ALA A 243 9.33 -13.61 17.68
N PHE A 244 8.59 -12.54 17.99
CA PHE A 244 9.16 -11.19 18.11
C PHE A 244 10.33 -11.17 19.10
N LYS A 245 10.14 -11.64 20.33
CA LYS A 245 11.16 -11.61 21.38
C LYS A 245 12.41 -12.44 21.06
N TYR A 246 12.22 -13.64 20.54
CA TYR A 246 13.32 -14.49 20.11
C TYR A 246 14.17 -13.80 19.03
N ASN A 247 13.52 -13.26 17.99
CA ASN A 247 14.22 -12.61 16.89
C ASN A 247 14.88 -11.28 17.29
N THR A 248 14.30 -10.54 18.25
CA THR A 248 15.00 -9.37 18.82
C THR A 248 16.27 -9.77 19.54
N ASP A 249 16.27 -10.86 20.31
CA ASP A 249 17.48 -11.33 21.00
C ASP A 249 18.55 -11.81 20.00
N VAL A 250 18.16 -12.43 18.88
CA VAL A 250 19.09 -12.77 17.79
C VAL A 250 19.76 -11.50 17.23
N VAL A 251 18.98 -10.47 16.90
CA VAL A 251 19.51 -9.19 16.38
C VAL A 251 20.44 -8.52 17.38
N ILE A 252 20.06 -8.47 18.65
CA ILE A 252 20.85 -7.88 19.74
C ILE A 252 22.17 -8.63 19.94
N ASN A 253 22.13 -9.95 19.99
CA ASN A 253 23.34 -10.76 20.20
C ASN A 253 24.32 -10.62 19.02
N HIS A 254 23.83 -10.55 17.78
CA HIS A 254 24.67 -10.27 16.62
C HIS A 254 25.26 -8.86 16.67
N ALA A 255 24.47 -7.86 17.04
CA ALA A 255 24.97 -6.48 17.16
C ALA A 255 26.10 -6.37 18.20
N ARG A 256 26.05 -7.16 19.29
CA ARG A 256 27.11 -7.17 20.31
C ARG A 256 28.43 -7.76 19.82
N LYS A 257 28.40 -8.72 18.88
CA LYS A 257 29.62 -9.31 18.31
C LYS A 257 30.51 -8.25 17.65
N PHE A 258 29.93 -7.22 17.02
CA PHE A 258 30.68 -6.11 16.41
C PHE A 258 31.60 -5.35 17.37
N PHE A 259 31.35 -5.41 18.68
CA PHE A 259 32.10 -4.65 19.68
C PHE A 259 32.96 -5.52 20.60
N MET A 260 32.85 -6.85 20.48
CA MET A 260 33.50 -7.81 21.38
C MET A 260 34.59 -8.65 20.71
N GLU A 261 34.55 -8.84 19.40
CA GLU A 261 35.45 -9.77 18.69
C GLU A 261 36.11 -9.06 17.50
N GLU A 262 37.45 -8.90 17.54
CA GLU A 262 38.25 -8.21 16.51
C GLU A 262 38.35 -8.98 15.17
N ASP A 263 38.01 -10.27 15.13
CA ASP A 263 38.04 -11.13 13.94
C ASP A 263 36.86 -12.11 13.93
N CYS A 264 35.69 -11.67 13.46
CA CYS A 264 34.51 -12.54 13.31
C CYS A 264 34.27 -12.93 11.85
N ASP A 265 34.23 -14.23 11.56
CA ASP A 265 33.73 -14.80 10.30
C ASP A 265 32.22 -14.49 10.17
N VAL A 266 31.88 -13.40 9.47
CA VAL A 266 30.51 -12.89 9.27
C VAL A 266 29.63 -13.86 8.47
N ASP A 267 30.21 -14.82 7.76
CA ASP A 267 29.51 -15.64 6.77
C ASP A 267 28.62 -16.75 7.34
N ILE A 268 28.81 -17.19 8.59
CA ILE A 268 28.12 -18.38 9.13
C ILE A 268 26.68 -18.07 9.62
N ASP A 269 26.37 -16.84 10.02
CA ASP A 269 25.07 -16.48 10.64
C ASP A 269 24.20 -15.50 9.82
N ALA A 270 24.63 -15.10 8.61
CA ALA A 270 23.92 -14.09 7.80
C ALA A 270 22.50 -14.51 7.39
N SER A 271 22.26 -15.81 7.17
CA SER A 271 20.94 -16.35 6.81
C SER A 271 19.93 -16.26 7.96
N GLN A 272 20.37 -16.58 9.19
CA GLN A 272 19.55 -16.48 10.39
C GLN A 272 19.21 -15.02 10.69
N LEU A 273 20.20 -14.12 10.61
CA LEU A 273 20.00 -12.69 10.83
C LEU A 273 19.06 -12.07 9.79
N PHE A 274 19.20 -12.46 8.51
CA PHE A 274 18.29 -12.05 7.44
C PHE A 274 16.84 -12.50 7.73
N SER A 275 16.66 -13.76 8.12
CA SER A 275 15.36 -14.31 8.50
C SER A 275 14.75 -13.57 9.69
N SER A 276 15.55 -13.30 10.74
CA SER A 276 15.10 -12.56 11.92
C SER A 276 14.66 -11.14 11.58
N PHE A 277 15.42 -10.40 10.77
CA PHE A 277 15.00 -9.06 10.32
C PHE A 277 13.73 -9.10 9.47
N ASN A 278 13.53 -10.14 8.65
CA ASN A 278 12.32 -10.30 7.86
C ASN A 278 11.08 -10.56 8.74
N ILE A 279 11.19 -11.45 9.74
CA ILE A 279 10.13 -11.70 10.72
C ILE A 279 9.79 -10.43 11.49
N LEU A 280 10.81 -9.70 11.96
CA LEU A 280 10.62 -8.42 12.66
C LEU A 280 9.98 -7.36 11.78
N ASN A 281 10.39 -7.25 10.51
CA ASN A 281 9.78 -6.33 9.54
C ASN A 281 8.28 -6.62 9.36
N ASN A 282 7.90 -7.88 9.18
CA ASN A 282 6.50 -8.29 9.06
C ASN A 282 5.73 -8.03 10.36
N PHE A 283 6.34 -8.31 11.51
CA PHE A 283 5.74 -8.06 12.82
C PHE A 283 5.50 -6.56 13.06
N PHE A 284 6.48 -5.69 12.82
CA PHE A 284 6.33 -4.25 12.98
C PHE A 284 5.35 -3.65 11.98
N SER A 285 5.29 -4.19 10.76
CA SER A 285 4.27 -3.76 9.79
C SER A 285 2.85 -4.12 10.23
N LYS A 286 2.64 -5.29 10.85
CA LYS A 286 1.35 -5.68 11.43
C LYS A 286 0.99 -4.79 12.63
N MET A 287 1.97 -4.46 13.47
CA MET A 287 1.75 -3.64 14.67
C MET A 287 1.46 -2.17 14.38
N ARG A 288 2.10 -1.57 13.35
CA ARG A 288 1.82 -0.18 12.94
C ARG A 288 0.34 0.05 12.57
N ASN A 289 -0.36 -1.01 12.19
CA ASN A 289 -1.77 -0.98 11.81
C ASN A 289 -2.73 -1.31 12.96
N ASP A 290 -2.22 -1.67 14.16
CA ASP A 290 -3.02 -2.07 15.32
C ASP A 290 -2.56 -1.31 16.59
N PHE A 291 -3.37 -0.35 17.06
CA PHE A 291 -3.12 0.42 18.29
C PHE A 291 -3.64 -0.28 19.56
N SER A 292 -3.68 -1.62 19.58
CA SER A 292 -4.05 -2.40 20.74
C SER A 292 -3.02 -2.34 21.89
N TYR A 293 -3.42 -2.79 23.08
CA TYR A 293 -2.55 -2.96 24.26
C TYR A 293 -1.22 -3.67 23.94
N MET A 294 -1.24 -4.62 22.99
CA MET A 294 -0.06 -5.35 22.53
C MET A 294 0.99 -4.44 21.87
N SER A 295 0.57 -3.41 21.12
CA SER A 295 1.48 -2.45 20.49
C SER A 295 2.30 -1.67 21.52
N CYS A 296 1.64 -1.14 22.55
CA CYS A 296 2.30 -0.47 23.67
C CYS A 296 3.27 -1.39 24.42
N ALA A 297 2.89 -2.65 24.65
CA ALA A 297 3.73 -3.63 25.34
C ALA A 297 4.99 -3.98 24.52
N VAL A 298 4.86 -4.14 23.21
CA VAL A 298 6.00 -4.41 22.33
C VAL A 298 6.91 -3.19 22.22
N HIS A 299 6.39 -1.99 21.97
CA HIS A 299 7.23 -0.80 21.90
C HIS A 299 7.99 -0.56 23.21
N ARG A 300 7.37 -0.85 24.37
CA ARG A 300 8.05 -0.84 25.65
C ARG A 300 9.17 -1.88 25.73
N ALA A 301 8.97 -3.07 25.21
CA ALA A 301 10.02 -4.08 25.09
C ALA A 301 11.18 -3.57 24.22
N VAL A 302 10.89 -3.03 23.03
CA VAL A 302 11.89 -2.41 22.14
C VAL A 302 12.72 -1.36 22.89
N VAL A 303 12.07 -0.51 23.69
CA VAL A 303 12.75 0.55 24.47
C VAL A 303 13.59 -0.03 25.60
N LYS A 304 13.02 -0.91 26.43
CA LYS A 304 13.72 -1.47 27.60
C LYS A 304 14.91 -2.37 27.22
N ASP A 305 14.76 -3.11 26.12
CA ASP A 305 15.79 -4.02 25.59
C ASP A 305 16.86 -3.29 24.78
N CYS A 306 16.71 -1.98 24.55
CA CYS A 306 17.61 -1.16 23.72
C CYS A 306 17.78 -1.71 22.30
N LEU A 307 16.70 -2.25 21.70
CA LEU A 307 16.76 -2.85 20.36
C LEU A 307 17.16 -1.81 19.29
N ILE A 308 16.67 -0.57 19.39
CA ILE A 308 16.92 0.48 18.38
C ILE A 308 18.42 0.74 18.18
N PRO A 309 19.23 1.02 19.22
CA PRO A 309 20.69 1.13 19.08
C PRO A 309 21.35 -0.09 18.41
N HIS A 310 20.87 -1.30 18.71
CA HIS A 310 21.39 -2.52 18.08
C HIS A 310 21.04 -2.62 16.60
N ILE A 311 19.83 -2.22 16.19
CA ILE A 311 19.46 -2.09 14.77
C ILE A 311 20.34 -1.04 14.08
N CYS A 312 20.59 0.11 14.71
CA CYS A 312 21.47 1.14 14.19
C CYS A 312 22.90 0.63 13.95
N ALA A 313 23.43 -0.23 14.83
CA ALA A 313 24.74 -0.86 14.62
C ALA A 313 24.81 -1.71 13.35
N HIS A 314 23.76 -2.48 13.06
CA HIS A 314 23.67 -3.27 11.82
C HIS A 314 23.62 -2.39 10.57
N ILE A 315 22.98 -1.21 10.65
CA ILE A 315 22.90 -0.25 9.54
C ILE A 315 24.25 0.42 9.30
N ALA A 316 24.91 0.87 10.38
CA ALA A 316 26.18 1.60 10.31
C ALA A 316 27.38 0.71 9.96
N SER A 317 27.28 -0.61 10.18
CA SER A 317 28.36 -1.54 9.89
C SER A 317 28.63 -1.67 8.38
N SER A 318 29.87 -1.41 7.96
CA SER A 318 30.32 -1.56 6.57
C SER A 318 30.50 -3.02 6.14
N SER A 319 30.71 -3.94 7.10
CA SER A 319 30.88 -5.38 6.86
C SER A 319 29.55 -6.13 6.67
N GLN A 320 28.42 -5.47 6.90
CA GLN A 320 27.10 -6.09 6.86
C GLN A 320 26.56 -6.27 5.41
N ASP A 321 25.95 -7.43 5.14
CA ASP A 321 25.25 -7.73 3.87
C ASP A 321 24.25 -6.60 3.53
N ALA A 322 24.27 -6.13 2.28
CA ALA A 322 23.44 -5.02 1.81
C ALA A 322 21.93 -5.28 1.99
N ARG A 323 21.49 -6.53 1.86
CA ARG A 323 20.08 -6.94 2.05
C ARG A 323 19.71 -6.88 3.53
N ILE A 324 20.61 -7.26 4.43
CA ILE A 324 20.39 -7.15 5.88
C ILE A 324 20.33 -5.67 6.29
N ARG A 325 21.25 -4.83 5.78
CA ARG A 325 21.19 -3.38 5.98
C ARG A 325 19.88 -2.77 5.49
N TYR A 326 19.43 -3.17 4.31
CA TYR A 326 18.14 -2.73 3.76
C TYR A 326 16.95 -3.11 4.66
N LEU A 327 16.90 -4.35 5.17
CA LEU A 327 15.85 -4.77 6.10
C LEU A 327 15.95 -4.06 7.46
N ALA A 328 17.16 -3.87 7.98
CA ALA A 328 17.39 -3.13 9.22
C ALA A 328 16.90 -1.68 9.12
N ILE A 329 17.16 -1.01 8.00
CA ILE A 329 16.62 0.33 7.69
C ILE A 329 15.09 0.32 7.69
N ARG A 330 14.46 -0.67 7.04
CA ARG A 330 12.99 -0.79 7.03
C ARG A 330 12.42 -0.99 8.43
N CYS A 331 13.01 -1.89 9.23
CA CYS A 331 12.62 -2.07 10.63
C CYS A 331 12.75 -0.77 11.43
N LEU A 332 13.86 -0.02 11.25
CA LEU A 332 14.07 1.26 11.92
C LEU A 332 12.99 2.28 11.53
N ARG A 333 12.64 2.39 10.24
CA ARG A 333 11.58 3.28 9.76
C ARG A 333 10.20 2.88 10.30
N LEU A 334 9.90 1.57 10.35
CA LEU A 334 8.65 1.09 10.93
C LEU A 334 8.55 1.38 12.43
N LEU A 335 9.66 1.28 13.16
CA LEU A 335 9.69 1.49 14.61
C LEU A 335 9.70 2.97 15.02
N CYS A 336 10.36 3.83 14.25
CA CYS A 336 10.71 5.18 14.69
C CYS A 336 10.15 6.30 13.79
N ASP A 337 10.06 6.08 12.48
CA ASP A 337 9.79 7.15 11.51
C ASP A 337 8.31 7.50 11.44
N PHE A 338 8.03 8.78 11.21
CA PHE A 338 6.68 9.31 11.05
C PHE A 338 6.28 9.22 9.57
N ASP A 339 5.17 8.54 9.27
CA ASP A 339 4.64 8.40 7.89
C ASP A 339 3.62 9.49 7.50
N GLY A 340 3.36 10.44 8.41
CA GLY A 340 2.32 11.45 8.25
C GLY A 340 1.03 11.15 9.03
N ILE A 341 0.88 9.96 9.61
CA ILE A 341 -0.33 9.54 10.34
C ILE A 341 0.03 8.99 11.72
N ASP A 342 0.94 8.01 11.78
CA ASP A 342 1.31 7.35 13.02
C ASP A 342 2.58 7.97 13.65
N ILE A 343 2.38 8.74 14.71
CA ILE A 343 3.47 9.38 15.47
C ILE A 343 4.03 8.50 16.59
N THR A 344 3.44 7.33 16.83
CA THR A 344 3.70 6.49 17.99
C THR A 344 5.19 6.16 18.12
N GLY A 345 5.81 5.70 17.04
CA GLY A 345 7.25 5.41 16.99
C GLY A 345 8.13 6.59 17.40
N ALA A 346 7.83 7.80 16.93
CA ALA A 346 8.57 9.01 17.27
C ALA A 346 8.39 9.39 18.75
N ILE A 347 7.21 9.15 19.34
CA ILE A 347 6.98 9.36 20.77
C ILE A 347 7.81 8.38 21.59
N PHE A 348 7.80 7.10 21.23
CA PHE A 348 8.63 6.09 21.91
C PHE A 348 10.13 6.42 21.82
N LEU A 349 10.60 6.87 20.65
CA LEU A 349 11.97 7.32 20.47
C LEU A 349 12.30 8.55 21.33
N SER A 350 11.37 9.52 21.46
CA SER A 350 11.62 10.74 22.23
C SER A 350 11.81 10.53 23.73
N HIS A 351 11.42 9.36 24.25
CA HIS A 351 11.70 8.92 25.63
C HIS A 351 13.02 8.13 25.79
N MET A 352 13.79 7.93 24.72
CA MET A 352 15.14 7.35 24.78
C MET A 352 16.19 8.40 25.14
N ASP A 353 17.44 7.96 25.32
CA ASP A 353 18.56 8.88 25.52
C ASP A 353 18.80 9.77 24.28
N PRO A 354 19.24 11.04 24.48
CA PRO A 354 19.45 11.97 23.36
C PRO A 354 20.44 11.48 22.30
N GLN A 355 21.40 10.64 22.68
CA GLN A 355 22.40 10.06 21.78
C GLN A 355 21.74 9.10 20.79
N THR A 356 20.88 8.20 21.28
CA THR A 356 20.08 7.31 20.43
C THR A 356 19.16 8.09 19.50
N ILE A 357 18.51 9.16 19.98
CA ILE A 357 17.66 10.02 19.14
C ILE A 357 18.47 10.66 18.01
N SER A 358 19.63 11.24 18.31
CA SER A 358 20.53 11.84 17.32
C SER A 358 21.04 10.80 16.32
N LEU A 359 21.45 9.61 16.78
CA LEU A 359 21.91 8.51 15.92
C LEU A 359 20.83 8.07 14.92
N VAL A 360 19.59 7.86 15.39
CA VAL A 360 18.47 7.47 14.52
C VAL A 360 18.17 8.57 13.49
N GLY A 361 18.14 9.84 13.93
CA GLY A 361 17.93 10.97 13.04
C GLY A 361 18.97 11.07 11.92
N ARG A 362 20.25 10.88 12.24
CA ARG A 362 21.35 10.89 11.26
C ARG A 362 21.23 9.74 10.25
N LEU A 363 21.00 8.52 10.74
CA LEU A 363 20.90 7.34 9.88
C LEU A 363 19.71 7.42 8.92
N LEU A 364 18.54 7.85 9.40
CA LEU A 364 17.37 7.99 8.54
C LEU A 364 17.55 9.10 7.49
N GLN A 365 18.23 10.21 7.84
CA GLN A 365 18.53 11.26 6.87
C GLN A 365 19.49 10.77 5.78
N GLN A 366 20.57 10.07 6.13
CA GLN A 366 21.49 9.49 5.16
C GLN A 366 20.76 8.57 4.17
N VAL A 367 19.87 7.71 4.68
CA VAL A 367 19.04 6.82 3.85
C VAL A 367 18.06 7.60 2.96
N SER A 368 17.50 8.71 3.45
CA SER A 368 16.60 9.56 2.67
C SER A 368 17.29 10.20 1.47
N GLU A 369 18.56 10.61 1.62
CA GLU A 369 19.36 11.17 0.53
C GLU A 369 19.60 10.14 -0.58
N ASP A 370 19.79 8.88 -0.20
CA ASP A 370 19.95 7.76 -1.15
C ASP A 370 18.62 7.31 -1.81
N SER A 371 17.51 7.31 -1.06
CA SER A 371 16.24 6.71 -1.48
C SER A 371 15.20 7.69 -2.05
N LYS A 372 15.45 9.01 -1.98
CA LYS A 372 14.50 10.10 -2.31
C LYS A 372 13.24 10.17 -1.43
N GLU A 373 13.10 9.31 -0.42
CA GLU A 373 12.00 9.35 0.54
C GLU A 373 12.45 10.06 1.82
N ALA A 374 12.05 11.33 2.00
CA ALA A 374 12.39 12.12 3.19
C ALA A 374 11.74 11.57 4.45
N SER A 375 12.52 11.35 5.51
CA SER A 375 12.02 11.05 6.85
C SER A 375 11.31 12.28 7.45
N LEU A 376 10.12 12.06 8.02
CA LEU A 376 9.34 13.11 8.70
C LEU A 376 9.59 13.13 10.22
N LEU A 377 10.47 12.25 10.72
CA LEU A 377 10.86 12.18 12.13
C LEU A 377 11.25 13.54 12.75
N PRO A 378 12.01 14.43 12.07
CA PRO A 378 12.38 15.72 12.67
C PRO A 378 11.16 16.59 13.02
N TYR A 379 10.13 16.59 12.17
CA TYR A 379 8.89 17.33 12.42
C TYR A 379 8.11 16.73 13.59
N ALA A 380 8.04 15.40 13.67
CA ALA A 380 7.39 14.68 14.76
C ALA A 380 8.05 14.98 16.11
N LEU A 381 9.39 14.83 16.20
CA LEU A 381 10.15 15.14 17.40
C LEU A 381 10.00 16.60 17.83
N ARG A 382 10.04 17.55 16.88
CA ARG A 382 9.83 18.97 17.16
C ARG A 382 8.44 19.24 17.75
N ALA A 383 7.40 18.60 17.21
CA ALA A 383 6.04 18.74 17.73
C ALA A 383 5.93 18.23 19.17
N ILE A 384 6.49 17.04 19.45
CA ILE A 384 6.48 16.43 20.79
C ILE A 384 7.19 17.34 21.81
N VAL A 385 8.39 17.83 21.46
CA VAL A 385 9.15 18.75 22.33
C VAL A 385 8.39 20.04 22.60
N LEU A 386 7.70 20.61 21.60
CA LEU A 386 6.92 21.82 21.81
C LEU A 386 5.78 21.59 22.83
N ILE A 387 5.11 20.44 22.79
CA ILE A 387 4.05 20.09 23.75
C ILE A 387 4.64 19.85 25.15
N ASP A 388 5.78 19.16 25.24
CA ASP A 388 6.45 18.91 26.52
C ASP A 388 6.87 20.22 27.22
N VAL A 389 7.51 21.12 26.47
CA VAL A 389 7.93 22.44 26.97
C VAL A 389 6.70 23.30 27.32
N PHE A 390 5.61 23.18 26.57
CA PHE A 390 4.34 23.83 26.89
C PHE A 390 3.76 23.34 28.22
N ALA A 391 3.74 22.03 28.45
CA ALA A 391 3.28 21.43 29.70
C ALA A 391 4.09 21.93 30.91
N ALA A 392 5.42 21.92 30.83
CA ALA A 392 6.30 22.49 31.87
C ALA A 392 6.04 23.99 32.11
N THR A 393 5.79 24.75 31.04
CA THR A 393 5.54 26.19 31.14
C THR A 393 4.21 26.47 31.85
N ASP A 394 3.19 25.65 31.62
CA ASP A 394 1.90 25.78 32.29
C ASP A 394 1.96 25.47 33.79
N GLU A 395 2.76 24.48 34.19
CA GLU A 395 3.01 24.21 35.61
C GLU A 395 3.81 25.33 36.29
N LYS A 396 4.76 25.94 35.59
CA LYS A 396 5.65 26.97 36.14
C LYS A 396 4.99 28.35 36.24
N TYR A 397 4.15 28.73 35.28
CA TYR A 397 3.56 30.06 35.16
C TYR A 397 2.03 30.04 35.34
N ILE A 398 1.59 29.56 36.50
CA ILE A 398 0.16 29.47 36.87
C ILE A 398 -0.48 30.87 36.94
N SER A 399 0.23 31.88 37.43
CA SER A 399 -0.32 33.21 37.74
C SER A 399 -0.41 34.20 36.56
N MET A 400 0.21 33.90 35.42
CA MET A 400 0.31 34.84 34.29
C MET A 400 -0.06 34.15 32.97
N ILE A 401 -1.17 34.57 32.35
CA ILE A 401 -1.68 33.96 31.10
C ILE A 401 -0.80 34.29 29.88
N ASN A 402 -0.33 35.54 29.74
CA ASN A 402 0.54 35.98 28.64
C ASN A 402 2.02 35.94 29.01
N ALA A 403 2.52 34.82 29.55
CA ALA A 403 3.95 34.65 29.75
C ALA A 403 4.67 34.67 28.37
N PRO A 404 5.77 35.43 28.18
CA PRO A 404 6.46 35.52 26.89
C PRO A 404 6.90 34.16 26.34
N GLN A 405 7.32 33.25 27.24
CA GLN A 405 7.72 31.88 26.90
C GLN A 405 6.53 31.07 26.37
N ARG A 406 5.36 31.15 27.01
CA ARG A 406 4.14 30.49 26.54
C ARG A 406 3.71 31.00 25.16
N ILE A 407 3.74 32.31 24.95
CA ILE A 407 3.41 32.92 23.66
C ILE A 407 4.36 32.43 22.56
N ALA A 408 5.67 32.40 22.83
CA ALA A 408 6.65 31.92 21.86
C ALA A 408 6.43 30.44 21.49
N ILE A 409 6.07 29.59 22.46
CA ILE A 409 5.77 28.17 22.20
C ILE A 409 4.51 28.04 21.36
N LEU A 410 3.42 28.73 21.71
CA LEU A 410 2.16 28.73 20.95
C LEU A 410 2.35 29.27 19.53
N GLN A 411 3.17 30.31 19.37
CA GLN A 411 3.57 30.81 18.05
C GLN A 411 4.30 29.72 17.26
N ASN A 412 5.29 29.04 17.84
CA ASN A 412 6.01 27.95 17.17
C ASN A 412 5.10 26.78 16.80
N MET A 413 4.13 26.43 17.66
CA MET A 413 3.10 25.44 17.34
C MET A 413 2.27 25.87 16.14
N LEU A 414 1.88 27.15 16.06
CA LEU A 414 1.16 27.70 14.91
C LEU A 414 2.01 27.68 13.63
N HIS A 415 3.30 28.00 13.71
CA HIS A 415 4.21 27.95 12.56
C HIS A 415 4.35 26.52 12.02
N MET A 416 4.40 25.51 12.89
CA MET A 416 4.38 24.10 12.47
C MET A 416 3.11 23.76 11.67
N LEU A 417 1.95 24.31 12.06
CA LEU A 417 0.67 24.08 11.36
C LEU A 417 0.60 24.74 9.96
N LEU A 418 1.52 25.64 9.60
CA LEU A 418 1.57 26.28 8.28
C LEU A 418 2.23 25.39 7.21
N VAL A 419 3.15 24.51 7.62
CA VAL A 419 3.87 23.58 6.73
C VAL A 419 3.15 22.23 6.73
N GLU A 420 3.07 21.54 5.60
CA GLU A 420 2.29 20.31 5.48
C GLU A 420 2.77 19.19 6.42
N GLU A 421 4.08 18.92 6.41
CA GLU A 421 4.74 17.92 7.26
C GLU A 421 4.63 18.30 8.75
N GLY A 422 4.88 19.57 9.07
CA GLY A 422 4.78 20.11 10.42
C GLY A 422 3.35 20.05 10.98
N ARG A 423 2.36 20.24 10.11
CA ARG A 423 0.94 20.16 10.44
C ARG A 423 0.54 18.74 10.79
N PHE A 424 0.89 17.75 9.95
CA PHE A 424 0.65 16.35 10.27
C PHE A 424 1.29 15.92 11.59
N ALA A 425 2.55 16.33 11.82
CA ALA A 425 3.26 16.04 13.06
C ALA A 425 2.59 16.67 14.28
N MET A 426 2.26 17.97 14.23
CA MET A 426 1.66 18.70 15.36
C MET A 426 0.26 18.16 15.72
N ILE A 427 -0.57 17.87 14.72
CA ILE A 427 -1.90 17.29 14.94
C ILE A 427 -1.78 15.92 15.58
N SER A 428 -0.90 15.07 15.04
CA SER A 428 -0.70 13.71 15.56
C SER A 428 -0.18 13.76 17.01
N ALA A 429 0.78 14.64 17.30
CA ALA A 429 1.32 14.82 18.65
C ALA A 429 0.28 15.31 19.66
N LEU A 430 -0.54 16.30 19.29
CA LEU A 430 -1.63 16.81 20.15
C LEU A 430 -2.75 15.79 20.37
N SER A 431 -2.96 14.91 19.39
CA SER A 431 -4.01 13.89 19.42
C SER A 431 -3.59 12.60 20.08
N PHE A 432 -2.29 12.45 20.35
CA PHE A 432 -1.76 11.28 21.03
C PHE A 432 -2.08 11.32 22.52
N GLY A 433 -2.62 10.20 23.04
CA GLY A 433 -2.90 10.02 24.46
C GLY A 433 -3.82 11.10 25.03
N ASP A 434 -3.30 11.88 25.98
CA ASP A 434 -3.98 12.95 26.70
C ASP A 434 -3.39 14.33 26.40
N ASN A 435 -2.50 14.46 25.40
CA ASN A 435 -1.66 15.65 25.22
C ASN A 435 -2.47 16.95 25.05
N LEU A 436 -3.67 16.88 24.46
CA LEU A 436 -4.56 18.04 24.34
C LEU A 436 -4.96 18.65 25.69
N LYS A 437 -4.96 17.87 26.79
CA LYS A 437 -5.30 18.36 28.12
C LYS A 437 -4.42 19.53 28.54
N HIS A 438 -3.14 19.51 28.15
CA HIS A 438 -2.20 20.59 28.45
C HIS A 438 -2.65 21.88 27.76
N LEU A 439 -3.04 21.81 26.49
CA LEU A 439 -3.56 22.97 25.75
C LEU A 439 -4.85 23.53 26.37
N LEU A 440 -5.77 22.65 26.80
CA LEU A 440 -7.03 23.05 27.44
C LEU A 440 -6.85 23.53 28.89
N HIS A 441 -5.75 23.17 29.56
CA HIS A 441 -5.45 23.56 30.94
C HIS A 441 -5.36 25.08 31.11
N MET A 442 -4.97 25.82 30.06
CA MET A 442 -4.99 27.29 30.05
C MET A 442 -6.34 27.89 30.46
N CYS A 443 -7.46 27.25 30.08
CA CYS A 443 -8.80 27.71 30.46
C CYS A 443 -9.11 27.43 31.94
N ASN A 444 -8.48 26.41 32.54
CA ASN A 444 -8.65 26.07 33.95
C ASN A 444 -7.79 26.95 34.87
N LEU A 445 -6.56 27.29 34.47
CA LEU A 445 -5.65 28.20 35.20
C LEU A 445 -6.32 29.56 35.49
N GLN A 446 -7.16 30.04 34.58
CA GLN A 446 -7.90 31.28 34.75
C GLN A 446 -8.88 31.23 35.95
N LYS A 447 -9.54 30.08 36.19
CA LYS A 447 -10.47 29.92 37.32
C LYS A 447 -9.76 30.05 38.67
N SER A 448 -8.48 29.71 38.75
CA SER A 448 -7.69 29.78 39.99
C SER A 448 -7.04 31.13 40.26
N VAL A 449 -6.74 31.94 39.23
CA VAL A 449 -5.97 33.19 39.37
C VAL A 449 -6.86 34.39 39.70
N LEU A 450 -8.12 34.39 39.28
CA LEU A 450 -8.99 35.58 39.33
C LEU A 450 -10.09 35.53 40.40
N THR A 451 -10.11 34.50 41.25
CA THR A 451 -11.07 34.33 42.36
C THR A 451 -10.75 34.99 43.72
N PRO A 452 -9.66 35.74 43.98
CA PRO A 452 -9.51 36.34 45.32
C PRO A 452 -10.41 37.55 45.57
N GLU A 453 -10.83 38.28 44.53
CA GLU A 453 -11.51 39.58 44.69
C GLU A 453 -12.72 39.70 43.76
N GLY A 454 -13.92 39.45 44.29
CA GLY A 454 -15.21 40.07 43.88
C GLY A 454 -15.60 40.25 42.40
N HIS A 455 -14.93 39.65 41.43
CA HIS A 455 -15.22 39.82 40.01
C HIS A 455 -16.35 38.89 39.56
N THR A 456 -17.26 39.41 38.72
CA THR A 456 -18.28 38.59 38.05
C THR A 456 -17.59 37.66 37.04
N ASP A 457 -18.09 36.43 36.91
CA ASP A 457 -17.55 35.38 36.03
C ASP A 457 -17.38 35.85 34.56
N ASP A 458 -18.20 36.82 34.13
CA ASP A 458 -18.16 37.37 32.77
C ASP A 458 -16.99 38.34 32.52
N ASP A 459 -16.58 39.15 33.50
CA ASP A 459 -15.44 40.07 33.37
C ASP A 459 -14.12 39.29 33.21
N ILE A 460 -14.01 38.20 33.95
CA ILE A 460 -12.89 37.26 33.91
C ILE A 460 -12.78 36.66 32.50
N LYS A 461 -13.88 36.16 31.94
CA LYS A 461 -13.94 35.60 30.57
C LYS A 461 -13.59 36.64 29.51
N MET A 462 -14.12 37.86 29.62
CA MET A 462 -13.82 38.97 28.71
C MET A 462 -12.32 39.29 28.65
N ARG A 463 -11.65 39.38 29.81
CA ARG A 463 -10.20 39.64 29.88
C ARG A 463 -9.37 38.52 29.25
N PHE A 464 -9.76 37.26 29.45
CA PHE A 464 -9.06 36.14 28.83
C PHE A 464 -9.13 36.19 27.29
N ARG A 465 -10.30 36.50 26.73
CA ARG A 465 -10.47 36.61 25.27
C ARG A 465 -9.64 37.74 24.64
N GLN A 466 -9.17 38.71 25.42
CA GLN A 466 -8.29 39.79 24.97
C GLN A 466 -6.79 39.39 25.00
N THR A 467 -6.46 38.18 25.48
CA THR A 467 -5.07 37.72 25.57
C THR A 467 -4.56 37.16 24.23
N ALA A 468 -3.25 37.30 23.97
CA ALA A 468 -2.62 36.71 22.80
C ALA A 468 -2.65 35.17 22.85
N ALA A 469 -2.47 34.59 24.05
CA ALA A 469 -2.55 33.15 24.26
C ALA A 469 -3.91 32.57 23.84
N TYR A 470 -5.02 33.28 24.13
CA TYR A 470 -6.36 32.89 23.68
C TYR A 470 -6.48 32.87 22.14
N GLY A 471 -5.91 33.87 21.46
CA GLY A 471 -5.90 33.93 20.00
C GLY A 471 -5.21 32.71 19.39
N TYR A 472 -3.99 32.39 19.86
CA TYR A 472 -3.26 31.21 19.40
C TYR A 472 -3.97 29.89 19.73
N LEU A 473 -4.53 29.78 20.94
CA LEU A 473 -5.33 28.62 21.34
C LEU A 473 -6.49 28.37 20.36
N CYS A 474 -7.25 29.41 20.03
CA CYS A 474 -8.40 29.30 19.12
C CYS A 474 -7.96 28.85 17.71
N GLU A 475 -6.86 29.39 17.20
CA GLU A 475 -6.34 29.00 15.89
C GLU A 475 -5.84 27.54 15.88
N ILE A 476 -5.16 27.09 16.94
CA ILE A 476 -4.73 25.68 17.07
C ILE A 476 -5.94 24.75 17.17
N LEU A 477 -6.96 25.09 17.98
CA LEU A 477 -8.19 24.30 18.07
C LEU A 477 -8.97 24.27 16.75
N PHE A 478 -8.98 25.38 16.01
CA PHE A 478 -9.60 25.45 14.70
C PHE A 478 -8.83 24.62 13.66
N ALA A 479 -7.50 24.63 13.72
CA ALA A 479 -6.66 23.75 12.93
C ALA A 479 -6.92 22.27 13.28
N LEU A 480 -7.07 21.89 14.55
CA LEU A 480 -7.46 20.54 14.93
C LEU A 480 -8.84 20.18 14.36
N ALA A 481 -9.86 21.02 14.53
CA ALA A 481 -11.21 20.81 14.01
C ALA A 481 -11.21 20.54 12.50
N ARG A 482 -10.43 21.34 11.76
CA ARG A 482 -10.23 21.13 10.32
C ARG A 482 -9.49 19.82 10.10
N ASN A 483 -8.34 19.59 10.70
CA ASN A 483 -7.36 18.60 10.23
C ASN A 483 -7.37 17.21 10.89
N GLN A 484 -7.90 17.07 12.11
CA GLN A 484 -7.95 15.79 12.80
C GLN A 484 -9.20 14.99 12.40
N SER A 485 -9.02 13.90 11.66
CA SER A 485 -10.08 13.01 11.20
C SER A 485 -10.50 11.93 12.20
N ASN A 486 -9.64 11.58 13.17
CA ASN A 486 -9.91 10.49 14.11
C ASN A 486 -11.13 10.81 15.01
N GLY A 487 -12.19 10.03 14.87
CA GLY A 487 -13.41 10.21 15.66
C GLY A 487 -13.27 9.89 17.15
N THR A 488 -12.38 8.97 17.54
CA THR A 488 -12.14 8.63 18.95
C THR A 488 -11.56 9.81 19.72
N PHE A 489 -10.65 10.57 19.09
CA PHE A 489 -10.14 11.83 19.62
C PHE A 489 -11.27 12.83 19.90
N TRP A 490 -12.20 12.99 18.95
CA TRP A 490 -13.32 13.91 19.09
C TRP A 490 -14.36 13.44 20.12
N ARG A 491 -14.60 12.12 20.25
CA ARG A 491 -15.43 11.55 21.32
C ARG A 491 -14.86 11.88 22.70
N LYS A 492 -13.54 11.81 22.86
CA LYS A 492 -12.84 12.07 24.11
C LYS A 492 -12.80 13.56 24.48
N HIS A 493 -12.37 14.41 23.55
CA HIS A 493 -12.08 15.82 23.85
C HIS A 493 -13.12 16.82 23.34
N GLY A 494 -13.94 16.45 22.36
CA GLY A 494 -15.01 17.31 21.82
C GLY A 494 -15.98 17.84 22.89
N PRO A 495 -16.43 17.02 23.86
CA PRO A 495 -17.29 17.48 24.96
C PRO A 495 -16.61 18.51 25.86
N GLU A 496 -15.31 18.37 26.12
CA GLU A 496 -14.55 19.31 26.94
C GLU A 496 -14.48 20.67 26.24
N ILE A 497 -14.17 20.69 24.94
CA ILE A 497 -14.13 21.92 24.15
C ILE A 497 -15.53 22.54 24.03
N ASN A 498 -16.57 21.74 23.81
CA ASN A 498 -17.95 22.26 23.73
C ASN A 498 -18.40 22.87 25.07
N LYS A 499 -18.05 22.26 26.21
CA LYS A 499 -18.28 22.86 27.53
C LYS A 499 -17.58 24.22 27.66
N LEU A 500 -16.37 24.38 27.14
CA LEU A 500 -15.67 25.68 27.15
C LEU A 500 -16.40 26.74 26.30
N ILE A 501 -17.05 26.35 25.20
CA ILE A 501 -17.89 27.25 24.38
C ILE A 501 -19.17 27.62 25.15
N ASP A 502 -19.87 26.64 25.72
CA ASP A 502 -21.13 26.87 26.44
C ASP A 502 -20.91 27.67 27.73
N CYS A 503 -19.76 27.51 28.39
CA CYS A 503 -19.32 28.34 29.51
C CYS A 503 -18.78 29.72 29.08
N ASN A 504 -18.83 30.09 27.79
CA ASN A 504 -18.36 31.36 27.25
C ASN A 504 -16.84 31.62 27.44
N PHE A 505 -16.00 30.60 27.66
CA PHE A 505 -14.54 30.77 27.64
C PHE A 505 -14.02 30.87 26.20
N ILE A 506 -14.61 30.09 25.29
CA ILE A 506 -14.42 30.22 23.84
C ILE A 506 -15.62 30.97 23.26
N SER A 507 -15.36 31.95 22.40
CA SER A 507 -16.42 32.76 21.81
C SER A 507 -17.38 31.92 20.95
N ALA A 508 -18.68 32.07 21.21
CA ALA A 508 -19.75 31.46 20.43
C ALA A 508 -19.85 31.97 18.98
N ALA A 509 -19.15 33.07 18.64
CA ALA A 509 -19.05 33.59 17.27
C ALA A 509 -17.98 32.86 16.43
N THR A 510 -17.18 31.98 17.04
CA THR A 510 -16.19 31.17 16.30
C THR A 510 -16.88 30.07 15.50
N SER A 511 -16.32 29.76 14.33
CA SER A 511 -16.73 28.63 13.49
C SER A 511 -16.59 27.28 14.22
N LEU A 512 -15.72 27.18 15.23
CA LEU A 512 -15.55 25.99 16.07
C LEU A 512 -16.87 25.52 16.72
N LYS A 513 -17.77 26.46 17.06
CA LYS A 513 -19.11 26.13 17.56
C LYS A 513 -19.94 25.32 16.56
N GLN A 514 -19.81 25.58 15.26
CA GLN A 514 -20.54 24.85 14.23
C GLN A 514 -19.97 23.44 14.04
N TRP A 515 -18.65 23.26 14.20
CA TRP A 515 -18.01 21.94 14.18
C TRP A 515 -18.46 21.08 15.36
N LEU A 516 -18.58 21.66 16.55
CA LEU A 516 -18.85 20.93 17.80
C LEU A 516 -20.34 20.83 18.15
N GLU A 517 -21.22 21.33 17.29
CA GLU A 517 -22.67 21.30 17.50
C GLU A 517 -23.21 19.90 17.87
N PRO A 518 -22.75 18.79 17.24
CA PRO A 518 -23.20 17.44 17.61
C PRO A 518 -22.92 17.04 19.07
N PHE A 519 -21.96 17.66 19.74
CA PHE A 519 -21.59 17.34 21.13
C PHE A 519 -22.51 17.98 22.19
N ARG A 520 -23.43 18.86 21.78
CA ARG A 520 -24.39 19.50 22.71
C ARG A 520 -25.41 18.52 23.26
N GLU A 521 -25.59 17.39 22.58
CA GLU A 521 -26.57 16.38 22.95
C GLU A 521 -25.85 15.20 23.62
N GLY A 522 -26.16 14.95 24.89
CA GLY A 522 -25.48 13.91 25.68
C GLY A 522 -25.60 12.50 25.08
N LEU A 523 -26.63 12.24 24.26
CA LEU A 523 -26.81 10.97 23.56
C LEU A 523 -25.72 10.69 22.52
N ALA A 524 -25.07 11.72 21.97
CA ALA A 524 -23.97 11.60 20.99
C ALA A 524 -22.70 10.94 21.58
N LEU A 525 -22.61 10.86 22.91
CA LEU A 525 -21.45 10.33 23.63
C LEU A 525 -21.64 8.90 24.16
N GLY A 526 -22.80 8.30 23.95
CA GLY A 526 -23.00 6.90 24.32
C GLY A 526 -22.17 5.94 23.47
N LYS A 527 -22.03 4.72 23.97
CA LYS A 527 -21.26 3.61 23.35
C LYS A 527 -22.15 2.48 22.83
N ASN A 528 -23.46 2.69 22.80
CA ASN A 528 -24.42 1.64 22.48
C ASN A 528 -25.08 1.88 21.11
N ILE A 529 -25.80 0.86 20.64
CA ILE A 529 -26.54 0.90 19.37
C ILE A 529 -27.59 2.03 19.32
N ASN A 530 -28.13 2.46 20.47
CA ASN A 530 -29.07 3.57 20.53
C ASN A 530 -28.39 4.90 20.18
N THR A 531 -27.11 5.09 20.54
CA THR A 531 -26.32 6.23 20.08
C THR A 531 -26.14 6.20 18.57
N LEU A 532 -25.87 5.05 17.98
CA LEU A 532 -25.75 4.92 16.52
C LEU A 532 -27.06 5.32 15.80
N ASN A 533 -28.21 4.86 16.31
CA ASN A 533 -29.53 5.25 15.80
C ASN A 533 -29.73 6.78 15.88
N PHE A 534 -29.40 7.37 17.03
CA PHE A 534 -29.49 8.81 17.24
C PHE A 534 -28.57 9.60 16.29
N LEU A 535 -27.30 9.19 16.12
CA LEU A 535 -26.37 9.82 15.20
C LEU A 535 -26.84 9.71 13.75
N THR A 536 -27.48 8.61 13.37
CA THR A 536 -28.06 8.42 12.04
C THR A 536 -29.23 9.39 11.79
N ILE A 537 -30.09 9.62 12.77
CA ILE A 537 -31.16 10.63 12.70
C ILE A 537 -30.55 12.03 12.53
N ARG A 538 -29.49 12.35 13.28
CA ARG A 538 -28.79 13.64 13.15
C ARG A 538 -28.07 13.79 11.81
N LEU A 539 -27.48 12.73 11.28
CA LEU A 539 -26.90 12.70 9.94
C LEU A 539 -27.95 13.10 8.90
N ASN A 540 -29.18 12.60 9.00
CA ASN A 540 -30.29 13.01 8.14
C ASN A 540 -30.57 14.51 8.23
N TYR A 541 -30.74 15.03 9.44
CA TYR A 541 -31.01 16.45 9.63
C TYR A 541 -29.93 17.38 9.06
N HIS A 542 -28.65 17.10 9.34
CA HIS A 542 -27.56 17.94 8.86
C HIS A 542 -27.25 17.76 7.37
N SER A 543 -27.58 16.60 6.80
CA SER A 543 -27.47 16.39 5.36
C SER A 543 -28.44 17.25 4.55
N GLU A 544 -29.68 17.41 5.04
CA GLU A 544 -30.70 18.23 4.38
C GLU A 544 -30.27 19.70 4.39
N LYS A 545 -29.80 20.19 5.54
CA LYS A 545 -29.20 21.52 5.66
C LYS A 545 -28.03 21.75 4.72
N TYR A 546 -27.13 20.77 4.60
CA TYR A 546 -25.98 20.88 3.68
C TYR A 546 -26.44 20.99 2.22
N VAL A 547 -27.47 20.24 1.83
CA VAL A 547 -28.09 20.32 0.50
C VAL A 547 -28.74 21.69 0.28
N GLU A 548 -29.34 22.28 1.32
CA GLU A 548 -29.93 23.63 1.32
C GLU A 548 -28.88 24.77 1.27
N GLY A 549 -27.60 24.48 1.54
CA GLY A 549 -26.48 25.41 1.39
C GLY A 549 -25.72 25.74 2.67
N ASP A 550 -26.07 25.14 3.82
CA ASP A 550 -25.32 25.29 5.06
C ASP A 550 -23.90 24.69 4.93
N PRO A 551 -22.91 25.16 5.71
CA PRO A 551 -21.57 24.58 5.66
C PRO A 551 -21.56 23.17 6.30
N PRO A 552 -20.80 22.19 5.76
CA PRO A 552 -20.86 20.79 6.17
C PRO A 552 -20.15 20.49 7.50
N LEU A 553 -19.88 21.48 8.36
CA LEU A 553 -18.96 21.33 9.50
C LEU A 553 -19.48 20.33 10.55
N ALA A 554 -20.74 20.50 10.99
CA ALA A 554 -21.38 19.56 11.91
C ALA A 554 -21.52 18.16 11.30
N LEU A 555 -21.73 18.10 9.98
CA LEU A 555 -21.87 16.86 9.23
C LEU A 555 -20.57 16.05 9.19
N VAL A 556 -19.42 16.71 9.01
CA VAL A 556 -18.10 16.08 9.13
C VAL A 556 -17.92 15.48 10.53
N THR A 557 -18.23 16.25 11.58
CA THR A 557 -18.13 15.76 12.96
C THR A 557 -19.03 14.54 13.21
N LEU A 558 -20.27 14.54 12.69
CA LEU A 558 -21.17 13.39 12.80
C LEU A 558 -20.59 12.14 12.13
N LEU A 559 -20.00 12.26 10.94
CA LEU A 559 -19.34 11.14 10.28
C LEU A 559 -18.16 10.62 11.10
N ARG A 560 -17.33 11.50 11.65
CA ARG A 560 -16.23 11.10 12.56
C ARG A 560 -16.76 10.32 13.77
N LEU A 561 -17.86 10.77 14.38
CA LEU A 561 -18.47 10.09 15.52
C LEU A 561 -19.04 8.71 15.17
N ILE A 562 -19.68 8.57 14.00
CA ILE A 562 -20.18 7.29 13.51
C ILE A 562 -19.01 6.35 13.26
N ASP A 563 -17.97 6.81 12.58
CA ASP A 563 -16.76 6.03 12.27
C ASP A 563 -16.13 5.45 13.55
N ALA A 564 -16.01 6.26 14.59
CA ALA A 564 -15.46 5.85 15.88
C ALA A 564 -16.36 4.89 16.67
N ILE A 565 -17.68 4.97 16.57
CA ILE A 565 -18.56 3.98 17.21
C ILE A 565 -18.41 2.62 16.55
N LEU A 566 -18.24 2.60 15.22
CA LEU A 566 -17.96 1.37 14.50
C LEU A 566 -16.58 0.80 14.91
N ASP A 567 -15.55 1.64 15.08
CA ASP A 567 -14.24 1.21 15.61
C ASP A 567 -14.31 0.70 17.06
N GLU A 568 -15.09 1.35 17.92
CA GLU A 568 -15.24 0.94 19.33
C GLU A 568 -15.91 -0.43 19.43
N ALA A 569 -16.83 -0.78 18.52
CA ALA A 569 -17.45 -2.10 18.47
C ALA A 569 -16.44 -3.20 18.04
N GLU A 570 -15.56 -2.90 17.08
CA GLU A 570 -14.46 -3.80 16.67
C GLU A 570 -13.49 -4.09 17.83
N ASN A 571 -13.22 -3.07 18.67
CA ASN A 571 -12.28 -3.16 19.80
C ASN A 571 -12.91 -3.63 21.12
N ALA A 572 -14.25 -3.67 21.22
CA ALA A 572 -14.95 -4.09 22.42
C ALA A 572 -14.92 -5.61 22.57
N THR A 573 -13.77 -6.17 22.95
CA THR A 573 -13.70 -7.52 23.53
C THR A 573 -14.28 -7.49 24.93
N LEU A 574 -15.60 -7.41 25.04
CA LEU A 574 -16.32 -7.67 26.28
C LEU A 574 -16.86 -9.10 26.23
N PHE A 575 -16.78 -9.75 27.40
CA PHE A 575 -17.19 -11.11 27.67
C PHE A 575 -18.50 -11.51 26.95
N ASP A 576 -18.51 -12.76 26.49
CA ASP A 576 -19.65 -13.55 26.00
C ASP A 576 -20.10 -13.45 24.54
N PHE A 577 -19.49 -12.62 23.68
CA PHE A 577 -19.79 -12.61 22.23
C PHE A 577 -18.53 -12.60 21.37
N SER A 578 -18.60 -13.25 20.20
CA SER A 578 -17.55 -13.12 19.20
C SER A 578 -17.51 -11.68 18.68
N SER A 579 -16.30 -11.14 18.45
CA SER A 579 -16.09 -9.80 17.86
C SER A 579 -16.92 -9.61 16.59
N ASP A 580 -17.07 -10.68 15.81
CA ASP A 580 -17.84 -10.71 14.57
C ASP A 580 -19.35 -10.52 14.78
N GLU A 581 -19.94 -11.04 15.87
CA GLU A 581 -21.37 -10.91 16.17
C GLU A 581 -21.74 -9.48 16.61
N ILE A 582 -20.95 -8.86 17.49
CA ILE A 582 -21.16 -7.47 17.92
C ILE A 582 -21.01 -6.53 16.72
N CYS A 583 -19.98 -6.74 15.89
CA CYS A 583 -19.77 -5.94 14.69
C CYS A 583 -20.94 -6.09 13.71
N PHE A 584 -21.42 -7.32 13.50
CA PHE A 584 -22.56 -7.59 12.63
C PHE A 584 -23.81 -6.83 13.08
N ASP A 585 -24.13 -6.80 14.37
CA ASP A 585 -25.31 -6.08 14.89
C ASP A 585 -25.23 -4.58 14.63
N TYR A 586 -24.06 -3.96 14.85
CA TYR A 586 -23.87 -2.53 14.60
C TYR A 586 -23.96 -2.19 13.10
N TYR A 587 -23.30 -2.97 12.24
CA TYR A 587 -23.34 -2.76 10.79
C TYR A 587 -24.73 -3.05 10.21
N ALA A 588 -25.36 -4.15 10.60
CA ALA A 588 -26.70 -4.52 10.16
C ALA A 588 -27.70 -3.43 10.55
N LYS A 589 -27.62 -2.91 11.79
CA LYS A 589 -28.54 -1.87 12.22
C LYS A 589 -28.33 -0.54 11.50
N PHE A 590 -27.07 -0.16 11.27
CA PHE A 590 -26.77 1.02 10.47
C PHE A 590 -27.30 0.89 9.04
N TYR A 591 -27.20 -0.30 8.45
CA TYR A 591 -27.71 -0.61 7.13
C TYR A 591 -29.25 -0.56 7.08
N GLU A 592 -29.94 -1.21 8.04
CA GLU A 592 -31.41 -1.18 8.17
C GLU A 592 -31.96 0.23 8.25
N ASN A 593 -31.25 1.14 8.92
CA ASN A 593 -31.65 2.55 9.05
C ASN A 593 -31.34 3.40 7.79
N GLY A 594 -30.85 2.79 6.71
CA GLY A 594 -30.49 3.50 5.48
C GLY A 594 -29.21 4.35 5.60
N GLY A 595 -28.36 4.08 6.60
CA GLY A 595 -27.17 4.89 6.89
C GLY A 595 -26.19 4.93 5.71
N LEU A 596 -25.92 3.79 5.06
CA LEU A 596 -25.01 3.68 3.92
C LEU A 596 -25.48 4.49 2.71
N GLU A 597 -26.75 4.34 2.33
CA GLU A 597 -27.36 5.11 1.24
C GLU A 597 -27.27 6.61 1.53
N LYS A 598 -27.48 7.00 2.78
CA LYS A 598 -27.40 8.40 3.18
C LYS A 598 -25.99 8.96 3.08
N VAL A 599 -24.97 8.25 3.57
CA VAL A 599 -23.57 8.66 3.45
C VAL A 599 -23.18 8.80 1.97
N ALA A 600 -23.57 7.83 1.13
CA ALA A 600 -23.32 7.87 -0.31
C ALA A 600 -23.97 9.09 -0.99
N ASN A 601 -25.25 9.35 -0.70
CA ASN A 601 -25.99 10.49 -1.25
C ASN A 601 -25.34 11.84 -0.90
N VAL A 602 -24.93 12.02 0.36
CA VAL A 602 -24.27 13.26 0.79
C VAL A 602 -22.89 13.40 0.17
N LEU A 603 -22.13 12.31 0.09
CA LEU A 603 -20.83 12.29 -0.58
C LEU A 603 -20.96 12.65 -2.07
N ASP A 604 -22.02 12.20 -2.74
CA ASP A 604 -22.29 12.60 -4.11
C ASP A 604 -22.63 14.09 -4.27
N VAL A 605 -23.34 14.68 -3.31
CA VAL A 605 -23.57 16.13 -3.26
C VAL A 605 -22.25 16.88 -3.07
N ALA A 606 -21.40 16.43 -2.16
CA ALA A 606 -20.07 17.02 -1.93
C ALA A 606 -19.19 16.92 -3.19
N ASN A 607 -19.18 15.76 -3.84
CA ASN A 607 -18.49 15.53 -5.12
C ASN A 607 -19.00 16.45 -6.23
N ALA A 608 -20.33 16.68 -6.30
CA ALA A 608 -20.92 17.60 -7.27
C ALA A 608 -20.49 19.05 -7.02
N GLN A 609 -20.45 19.49 -5.76
CA GLN A 609 -19.97 20.82 -5.40
C GLN A 609 -18.48 20.99 -5.71
N GLN A 610 -17.64 20.01 -5.36
CA GLN A 610 -16.20 20.06 -5.64
C GLN A 610 -15.91 20.02 -7.15
N SER A 611 -16.65 19.21 -7.91
CA SER A 611 -16.54 19.18 -9.38
C SER A 611 -16.87 20.52 -10.02
N LYS A 612 -17.88 21.24 -9.53
CA LYS A 612 -18.18 22.62 -9.98
C LYS A 612 -16.98 23.53 -9.73
N ARG A 613 -16.38 23.51 -8.53
CA ARG A 613 -15.21 24.34 -8.19
C ARG A 613 -14.02 24.11 -9.12
N ILE A 614 -13.66 22.84 -9.36
CA ILE A 614 -12.56 22.47 -10.26
C ILE A 614 -12.82 22.98 -11.68
N ARG A 615 -14.06 22.83 -12.18
CA ARG A 615 -14.44 23.28 -13.54
C ARG A 615 -14.36 24.79 -13.70
N TYR A 616 -14.77 25.56 -12.71
CA TYR A 616 -14.82 27.03 -12.83
C TYR A 616 -13.50 27.73 -12.49
N ARG A 617 -12.44 27.00 -12.07
CA ARG A 617 -11.17 27.56 -11.59
C ARG A 617 -11.41 28.83 -10.75
N CYS A 618 -12.35 28.78 -9.81
CA CYS A 618 -12.71 29.94 -9.00
C CYS A 618 -11.49 30.35 -8.15
N THR A 619 -10.68 31.27 -8.66
CA THR A 619 -9.50 31.84 -7.99
C THR A 619 -9.86 32.91 -6.96
N SER A 620 -11.15 33.09 -6.64
CA SER A 620 -11.61 34.12 -5.71
C SER A 620 -12.61 33.53 -4.70
N LEU A 621 -12.11 33.17 -3.51
CA LEU A 621 -12.85 33.03 -2.25
C LEU A 621 -14.21 32.28 -2.32
N ALA A 622 -14.21 30.94 -2.27
CA ALA A 622 -15.38 30.16 -1.79
C ALA A 622 -15.06 28.66 -1.56
N GLY A 623 -14.57 28.33 -0.36
CA GLY A 623 -14.58 26.96 0.21
C GLY A 623 -13.20 26.31 0.35
N ASP A 624 -12.90 25.88 1.57
CA ASP A 624 -11.68 25.19 1.93
C ASP A 624 -11.67 23.75 1.37
N SER A 625 -10.79 23.43 0.41
CA SER A 625 -10.63 22.07 -0.15
C SER A 625 -10.36 21.03 0.94
N TYR A 626 -9.81 21.49 2.06
CA TYR A 626 -9.53 20.69 3.23
C TYR A 626 -10.80 20.16 3.92
N ILE A 627 -11.88 20.94 3.96
CA ILE A 627 -13.17 20.50 4.53
C ILE A 627 -13.75 19.35 3.70
N TYR A 628 -13.62 19.43 2.37
CA TYR A 628 -14.00 18.33 1.47
C TYR A 628 -13.17 17.07 1.75
N CYS A 629 -11.84 17.18 1.87
CA CYS A 629 -10.98 16.03 2.17
C CYS A 629 -11.38 15.33 3.49
N GLN A 630 -11.73 16.10 4.52
CA GLN A 630 -12.10 15.56 5.83
C GLN A 630 -13.45 14.89 5.86
N PHE A 631 -14.41 15.45 5.12
CA PHE A 631 -15.68 14.80 4.84
C PHE A 631 -15.46 13.46 4.14
N VAL A 632 -14.67 13.46 3.07
CA VAL A 632 -14.41 12.28 2.23
C VAL A 632 -13.66 11.19 3.00
N ARG A 633 -12.63 11.54 3.80
CA ARG A 633 -11.89 10.58 4.65
C ARG A 633 -12.84 9.78 5.54
N SER A 634 -13.69 10.49 6.29
CA SER A 634 -14.62 9.85 7.24
C SER A 634 -15.69 9.03 6.50
N ALA A 635 -16.23 9.56 5.41
CA ALA A 635 -17.24 8.85 4.62
C ALA A 635 -16.69 7.58 3.96
N THR A 636 -15.49 7.65 3.37
CA THR A 636 -14.85 6.50 2.72
C THR A 636 -14.39 5.45 3.71
N SER A 637 -13.95 5.83 4.92
CA SER A 637 -13.66 4.91 6.04
C SER A 637 -14.90 4.10 6.44
N ILE A 638 -16.04 4.78 6.68
CA ILE A 638 -17.32 4.12 7.01
C ILE A 638 -17.76 3.19 5.88
N ILE A 639 -17.71 3.66 4.63
CA ILE A 639 -18.06 2.83 3.47
C ILE A 639 -17.17 1.59 3.40
N TYR A 640 -15.85 1.73 3.57
CA TYR A 640 -14.90 0.61 3.56
C TYR A 640 -15.25 -0.47 4.60
N LYS A 641 -15.54 -0.07 5.85
CA LYS A 641 -15.95 -1.01 6.91
C LYS A 641 -17.22 -1.78 6.55
N LEU A 642 -18.23 -1.07 6.02
CA LEU A 642 -19.49 -1.67 5.59
C LEU A 642 -19.30 -2.60 4.38
N LEU A 643 -18.45 -2.21 3.43
CA LEU A 643 -18.07 -3.05 2.29
C LEU A 643 -17.33 -4.31 2.71
N SER A 644 -16.44 -4.22 3.70
CA SER A 644 -15.78 -5.38 4.32
C SER A 644 -16.82 -6.34 4.88
N SER A 645 -17.80 -5.84 5.64
CA SER A 645 -18.91 -6.64 6.15
C SER A 645 -19.74 -7.29 5.02
N LEU A 646 -20.13 -6.55 3.97
CA LEU A 646 -20.83 -7.11 2.80
C LEU A 646 -20.02 -8.23 2.11
N GLN A 647 -18.71 -8.07 2.04
CA GLN A 647 -17.81 -9.06 1.46
C GLN A 647 -17.77 -10.34 2.31
N THR A 648 -17.82 -10.26 3.64
CA THR A 648 -17.90 -11.46 4.51
C THR A 648 -19.15 -12.31 4.23
N ILE A 649 -20.29 -11.66 3.95
CA ILE A 649 -21.55 -12.33 3.60
C ILE A 649 -21.69 -12.64 2.08
N ASN A 650 -20.65 -12.37 1.28
CA ASN A 650 -20.60 -12.54 -0.18
C ASN A 650 -21.69 -11.75 -0.95
N GLN A 651 -22.02 -10.54 -0.49
CA GLN A 651 -22.90 -9.63 -1.23
C GLN A 651 -22.06 -8.54 -1.92
N ASN A 652 -22.45 -8.20 -3.15
CA ASN A 652 -21.83 -7.09 -3.87
C ASN A 652 -22.42 -5.76 -3.41
N PRO A 653 -21.65 -4.66 -3.47
CA PRO A 653 -22.17 -3.33 -3.22
C PRO A 653 -23.14 -2.86 -4.30
N ASP A 654 -23.99 -1.92 -3.91
CA ASP A 654 -24.87 -1.23 -4.84
C ASP A 654 -24.09 -0.37 -5.85
N ARG A 655 -24.65 -0.25 -7.06
CA ARG A 655 -24.09 0.58 -8.14
C ARG A 655 -23.86 2.02 -7.70
N LEU A 656 -24.75 2.58 -6.89
CA LEU A 656 -24.63 3.94 -6.36
C LEU A 656 -23.30 4.11 -5.61
N ILE A 657 -22.95 3.18 -4.73
CA ILE A 657 -21.72 3.23 -3.92
C ILE A 657 -20.49 3.18 -4.82
N VAL A 658 -20.47 2.27 -5.79
CA VAL A 658 -19.36 2.14 -6.75
C VAL A 658 -19.18 3.43 -7.55
N ASP A 659 -20.28 4.01 -8.06
CA ASP A 659 -20.28 5.27 -8.78
C ASP A 659 -19.74 6.43 -7.93
N THR A 660 -20.20 6.55 -6.68
CA THR A 660 -19.79 7.60 -5.75
C THR A 660 -18.29 7.48 -5.42
N LEU A 661 -17.79 6.27 -5.14
CA LEU A 661 -16.38 6.03 -4.82
C LEU A 661 -15.47 6.32 -6.03
N LEU A 662 -15.84 5.87 -7.24
CA LEU A 662 -15.09 6.17 -8.47
C LEU A 662 -15.02 7.68 -8.74
N ARG A 663 -16.14 8.39 -8.55
CA ARG A 663 -16.20 9.84 -8.70
C ARG A 663 -15.33 10.56 -7.68
N THR A 664 -15.35 10.10 -6.43
CA THR A 664 -14.52 10.61 -5.34
C THR A 664 -13.03 10.45 -5.69
N TYR A 665 -12.63 9.25 -6.11
CA TYR A 665 -11.26 8.95 -6.53
C TYR A 665 -10.81 9.83 -7.71
N ALA A 666 -11.69 10.02 -8.70
CA ALA A 666 -11.41 10.88 -9.84
C ALA A 666 -11.15 12.33 -9.42
N LEU A 667 -11.93 12.87 -8.49
CA LEU A 667 -11.73 14.23 -7.96
C LEU A 667 -10.40 14.36 -7.22
N CYS A 668 -10.06 13.39 -6.35
CA CYS A 668 -8.77 13.36 -5.67
C CYS A 668 -7.59 13.21 -6.64
N CYS A 669 -7.79 12.64 -7.83
CA CYS A 669 -6.74 12.56 -8.85
C CYS A 669 -6.57 13.85 -9.67
N MET A 670 -7.61 14.69 -9.78
CA MET A 670 -7.62 15.86 -10.66
C MET A 670 -7.21 17.16 -9.98
N ASP A 671 -7.36 17.28 -8.66
CA ASP A 671 -7.08 18.50 -7.90
C ASP A 671 -5.94 18.26 -6.91
N GLU A 672 -4.80 18.94 -7.13
CA GLU A 672 -3.63 18.84 -6.25
C GLU A 672 -3.97 19.26 -4.81
N ALA A 673 -4.86 20.24 -4.64
CA ALA A 673 -5.27 20.73 -3.31
C ALA A 673 -6.24 19.80 -2.56
N SER A 674 -6.78 18.77 -3.23
CA SER A 674 -7.58 17.69 -2.62
C SER A 674 -7.05 16.29 -2.96
N SER A 675 -5.78 16.21 -3.35
CA SER A 675 -5.06 14.97 -3.61
C SER A 675 -4.74 14.25 -2.31
N ASP A 676 -5.75 13.60 -1.76
CA ASP A 676 -5.62 12.82 -0.54
C ASP A 676 -5.16 11.38 -0.85
N ARG A 677 -3.93 11.05 -0.45
CA ARG A 677 -3.38 9.70 -0.63
C ARG A 677 -4.17 8.66 0.16
N VAL A 678 -4.58 8.99 1.38
CA VAL A 678 -5.27 8.06 2.29
C VAL A 678 -6.64 7.68 1.72
N VAL A 679 -7.39 8.66 1.23
CA VAL A 679 -8.69 8.41 0.58
C VAL A 679 -8.53 7.50 -0.65
N ARG A 680 -7.53 7.78 -1.50
CA ARG A 680 -7.28 6.95 -2.70
C ARG A 680 -6.96 5.51 -2.30
N GLU A 681 -6.14 5.33 -1.28
CA GLU A 681 -5.78 4.01 -0.75
C GLU A 681 -6.98 3.27 -0.16
N ILE A 682 -7.82 3.94 0.65
CA ILE A 682 -9.06 3.36 1.19
C ILE A 682 -10.00 2.92 0.07
N ILE A 683 -10.15 3.72 -0.99
CA ILE A 683 -11.00 3.37 -2.15
C ILE A 683 -10.42 2.18 -2.93
N ILE A 684 -9.10 2.16 -3.16
CA ILE A 684 -8.42 1.02 -3.81
C ILE A 684 -8.65 -0.24 -2.98
N ASN A 685 -8.43 -0.18 -1.67
CA ASN A 685 -8.62 -1.30 -0.75
C ASN A 685 -10.10 -1.74 -0.70
N SER A 686 -11.05 -0.80 -0.75
CA SER A 686 -12.49 -1.08 -0.81
C SER A 686 -12.85 -1.95 -2.01
N PHE A 687 -12.32 -1.62 -3.18
CA PHE A 687 -12.54 -2.43 -4.38
C PHE A 687 -11.72 -3.72 -4.35
N ALA A 688 -10.51 -3.68 -3.80
CA ALA A 688 -9.67 -4.87 -3.61
C ALA A 688 -10.39 -5.96 -2.80
N LEU A 689 -11.25 -5.64 -1.83
CA LEU A 689 -11.98 -6.63 -1.03
C LEU A 689 -12.84 -7.60 -1.87
N PHE A 690 -13.57 -7.09 -2.86
CA PHE A 690 -14.47 -7.88 -3.72
C PHE A 690 -13.73 -8.58 -4.85
N ILE A 691 -12.53 -8.10 -5.10
CA ILE A 691 -11.69 -8.47 -6.21
C ILE A 691 -10.67 -9.56 -5.80
N PHE A 692 -10.02 -9.37 -4.66
CA PHE A 692 -9.06 -10.26 -3.98
C PHE A 692 -9.64 -10.73 -2.64
N PRO A 693 -10.71 -11.55 -2.62
CA PRO A 693 -11.30 -11.99 -1.36
C PRO A 693 -10.33 -12.86 -0.57
N ILE A 694 -9.92 -12.36 0.60
CA ILE A 694 -8.89 -12.92 1.50
C ILE A 694 -9.33 -14.27 2.12
N LEU A 695 -10.63 -14.55 2.20
CA LEU A 695 -11.13 -15.76 2.87
C LEU A 695 -11.01 -16.98 1.96
N SER A 696 -10.49 -18.10 2.46
CA SER A 696 -10.17 -19.35 1.73
C SER A 696 -11.35 -20.35 1.61
N ASN A 697 -12.41 -20.19 2.42
CA ASN A 697 -13.39 -21.28 2.70
C ASN A 697 -14.59 -21.51 1.74
N ARG A 698 -14.80 -20.75 0.66
CA ARG A 698 -15.95 -20.94 -0.27
C ARG A 698 -15.61 -20.68 -1.74
N ARG A 699 -14.78 -21.50 -2.37
CA ARG A 699 -14.29 -21.28 -3.76
C ARG A 699 -15.37 -21.28 -4.86
N GLY A 700 -16.51 -21.94 -4.67
CA GLY A 700 -17.54 -22.13 -5.71
C GLY A 700 -18.45 -20.91 -5.97
N LEU A 701 -19.10 -20.38 -4.92
CA LEU A 701 -19.98 -19.19 -5.02
C LEU A 701 -19.21 -17.89 -5.33
N ARG A 702 -17.90 -17.87 -5.12
CA ARG A 702 -17.08 -16.65 -5.20
C ARG A 702 -16.66 -16.25 -6.61
N LYS A 703 -16.50 -17.22 -7.52
CA LYS A 703 -16.19 -16.89 -8.93
C LYS A 703 -17.32 -16.08 -9.57
N THR A 704 -18.57 -16.43 -9.27
CA THR A 704 -19.75 -15.70 -9.73
C THR A 704 -19.87 -14.31 -9.10
N SER A 705 -19.59 -14.16 -7.80
CA SER A 705 -19.62 -12.84 -7.15
C SER A 705 -18.50 -11.91 -7.65
N GLN A 706 -17.28 -12.42 -7.82
CA GLN A 706 -16.16 -11.68 -8.41
C GLN A 706 -16.47 -11.19 -9.83
N GLN A 707 -17.00 -12.07 -10.69
CA GLN A 707 -17.35 -11.71 -12.07
C GLN A 707 -18.44 -10.64 -12.10
N SER A 708 -19.49 -10.80 -11.30
CA SER A 708 -20.56 -9.81 -11.20
C SER A 708 -20.11 -8.46 -10.63
N PHE A 709 -19.16 -8.45 -9.68
CA PHE A 709 -18.58 -7.21 -9.18
C PHE A 709 -17.68 -6.52 -10.22
N LEU A 710 -16.84 -7.28 -10.93
CA LEU A 710 -16.00 -6.74 -12.01
C LEU A 710 -16.87 -6.14 -13.11
N GLU A 711 -17.93 -6.82 -13.52
CA GLU A 711 -18.90 -6.30 -14.49
C GLU A 711 -19.56 -4.99 -13.99
N LEU A 712 -19.98 -4.96 -12.72
CA LEU A 712 -20.50 -3.75 -12.09
C LEU A 712 -19.47 -2.60 -12.11
N PHE A 713 -18.23 -2.87 -11.69
CA PHE A 713 -17.13 -1.91 -11.66
C PHE A 713 -16.81 -1.37 -13.05
N PHE A 714 -16.74 -2.24 -14.07
CA PHE A 714 -16.49 -1.86 -15.45
C PHE A 714 -17.63 -1.02 -16.01
N ASN A 715 -18.88 -1.38 -15.74
CA ASN A 715 -20.04 -0.62 -16.19
C ASN A 715 -20.06 0.77 -15.51
N SER A 716 -20.00 0.83 -14.18
CA SER A 716 -19.92 2.09 -13.41
C SER A 716 -18.74 2.99 -13.80
N GLY A 717 -17.59 2.36 -14.06
CA GLY A 717 -16.38 3.03 -14.50
C GLY A 717 -16.53 3.64 -15.87
N PHE A 718 -16.97 2.85 -16.86
CA PHE A 718 -16.96 3.24 -18.27
C PHE A 718 -18.27 3.86 -18.79
N GLU A 719 -19.37 3.84 -18.05
CA GLU A 719 -20.59 4.57 -18.45
C GLU A 719 -20.46 6.09 -18.28
N LYS A 720 -19.65 6.56 -17.30
CA LYS A 720 -19.50 7.99 -16.98
C LYS A 720 -18.10 8.49 -17.31
N PRO A 721 -17.91 9.43 -18.27
CA PRO A 721 -16.60 9.95 -18.65
C PRO A 721 -15.74 10.50 -17.50
N SER A 722 -16.35 11.00 -16.43
CA SER A 722 -15.64 11.49 -15.25
C SER A 722 -14.87 10.41 -14.49
N ASN A 723 -15.24 9.13 -14.66
CA ASN A 723 -14.75 8.02 -13.85
C ASN A 723 -13.63 7.22 -14.54
N PHE A 724 -13.30 7.51 -15.80
CA PHE A 724 -12.38 6.65 -16.57
C PHE A 724 -10.96 6.68 -16.05
N LEU A 725 -10.47 7.87 -15.69
CA LEU A 725 -9.15 8.00 -15.10
C LEU A 725 -9.06 7.19 -13.81
N ALA A 726 -10.07 7.29 -12.94
CA ALA A 726 -10.13 6.54 -11.70
C ALA A 726 -10.15 5.02 -11.98
N THR A 727 -11.01 4.57 -12.89
CA THR A 727 -11.16 3.15 -13.23
C THR A 727 -9.85 2.56 -13.75
N LEU A 728 -9.18 3.25 -14.69
CA LEU A 728 -7.91 2.79 -15.25
C LEU A 728 -6.75 2.86 -14.27
N ASP A 729 -6.67 3.94 -13.49
CA ASP A 729 -5.62 4.10 -12.47
C ASP A 729 -5.76 3.02 -11.39
N ILE A 730 -6.98 2.78 -10.88
CA ILE A 730 -7.25 1.72 -9.89
C ILE A 730 -6.90 0.33 -10.46
N LEU A 731 -7.28 0.03 -11.71
CA LEU A 731 -6.89 -1.23 -12.36
C LEU A 731 -5.37 -1.38 -12.44
N VAL A 732 -4.66 -0.31 -12.78
CA VAL A 732 -3.20 -0.30 -12.80
C VAL A 732 -2.64 -0.48 -11.39
N GLN A 733 -3.23 0.10 -10.35
CA GLN A 733 -2.75 -0.08 -8.97
C GLN A 733 -2.99 -1.51 -8.46
N LEU A 734 -4.16 -2.09 -8.75
CA LEU A 734 -4.53 -3.43 -8.32
C LEU A 734 -3.85 -4.55 -9.12
N PHE A 735 -3.38 -4.27 -10.33
CA PHE A 735 -2.74 -5.25 -11.21
C PHE A 735 -1.23 -4.94 -11.32
N PRO A 736 -0.39 -5.23 -10.30
CA PRO A 736 1.00 -4.79 -10.23
C PRO A 736 1.88 -5.32 -11.39
N LEU A 737 3.11 -4.81 -11.49
CA LEU A 737 4.08 -5.20 -12.52
C LEU A 737 4.32 -6.72 -12.54
N PRO A 738 4.69 -7.32 -13.70
CA PRO A 738 4.85 -8.76 -13.84
C PRO A 738 5.74 -9.38 -12.75
N SER A 739 5.39 -10.58 -12.32
CA SER A 739 6.08 -11.42 -11.31
C SER A 739 7.62 -11.41 -11.37
N GLY A 740 8.22 -11.25 -12.55
CA GLY A 740 9.69 -11.12 -12.70
C GLY A 740 10.32 -9.88 -12.05
N LEU A 741 9.58 -8.77 -11.89
CA LEU A 741 10.02 -7.56 -11.17
C LEU A 741 9.65 -7.63 -9.68
N LEU A 742 8.57 -8.33 -9.33
CA LEU A 742 8.15 -8.62 -7.96
C LEU A 742 8.97 -9.73 -7.30
N ALA A 743 9.80 -10.47 -8.06
CA ALA A 743 10.70 -11.50 -7.52
C ALA A 743 11.69 -10.94 -6.48
N ASN A 744 11.86 -9.62 -6.44
CA ASN A 744 12.68 -8.91 -5.45
C ASN A 744 11.89 -8.48 -4.20
N VAL A 745 10.58 -8.71 -4.14
CA VAL A 745 9.69 -8.37 -3.02
C VAL A 745 9.39 -9.65 -2.23
N VAL A 746 9.97 -9.74 -1.03
CA VAL A 746 9.88 -10.91 -0.14
C VAL A 746 8.44 -11.11 0.35
N GLY A 747 7.94 -12.36 0.28
CA GLY A 747 6.68 -12.78 0.91
C GLY A 747 5.48 -13.02 0.00
N ILE A 748 5.60 -12.83 -1.33
CA ILE A 748 4.49 -13.08 -2.27
C ILE A 748 4.59 -14.51 -2.83
N ASN A 749 3.55 -15.32 -2.64
CA ASN A 749 3.42 -16.61 -3.31
C ASN A 749 3.24 -16.39 -4.82
N MET A 750 4.33 -16.58 -5.57
CA MET A 750 4.36 -16.34 -7.02
C MET A 750 3.38 -17.18 -7.82
N GLN A 751 3.01 -18.38 -7.35
CA GLN A 751 2.04 -19.23 -8.03
C GLN A 751 0.61 -18.67 -7.89
N GLU A 752 0.25 -18.17 -6.70
CA GLU A 752 -1.04 -17.52 -6.46
C GLU A 752 -1.14 -16.21 -7.22
N ALA A 753 -0.10 -15.37 -7.18
CA ALA A 753 -0.03 -14.13 -7.95
C ALA A 753 -0.20 -14.39 -9.47
N THR A 754 0.53 -15.36 -10.03
CA THR A 754 0.42 -15.72 -11.45
C THR A 754 -0.97 -16.28 -11.81
N SER A 755 -1.60 -17.04 -10.92
CA SER A 755 -2.94 -17.59 -11.14
C SER A 755 -4.02 -16.50 -11.12
N MET A 756 -3.88 -15.52 -10.23
CA MET A 756 -4.74 -14.36 -10.13
C MET A 756 -4.54 -13.46 -11.35
N GLU A 757 -3.29 -13.13 -11.72
CA GLU A 757 -2.98 -12.36 -12.93
C GLU A 757 -3.66 -12.95 -14.18
N LYS A 758 -3.62 -14.28 -14.35
CA LYS A 758 -4.29 -14.97 -15.47
C LYS A 758 -5.81 -14.83 -15.41
N LEU A 759 -6.43 -15.15 -14.27
CA LEU A 759 -7.88 -15.06 -14.07
C LEU A 759 -8.42 -13.65 -14.34
N TRP A 760 -7.70 -12.65 -13.86
CA TRP A 760 -8.03 -11.25 -14.07
C TRP A 760 -7.85 -10.82 -15.51
N SER A 761 -6.74 -11.21 -16.12
CA SER A 761 -6.52 -10.89 -17.53
C SER A 761 -7.65 -11.42 -18.41
N SER A 762 -8.21 -12.61 -18.12
CA SER A 762 -9.41 -13.09 -18.80
C SER A 762 -10.62 -12.19 -18.56
N HIS A 763 -10.93 -11.82 -17.33
CA HIS A 763 -12.11 -11.01 -17.01
C HIS A 763 -12.05 -9.57 -17.53
N ILE A 764 -10.87 -8.93 -17.50
CA ILE A 764 -10.67 -7.60 -18.08
C ILE A 764 -10.90 -7.65 -19.60
N LEU A 765 -10.42 -8.71 -20.25
CA LEU A 765 -10.57 -8.89 -21.70
C LEU A 765 -11.97 -9.38 -22.11
N GLU A 766 -12.74 -9.99 -21.21
CA GLU A 766 -14.16 -10.30 -21.41
C GLU A 766 -15.00 -9.02 -21.53
N ASN A 767 -14.60 -7.92 -20.86
CA ASN A 767 -15.21 -6.60 -20.95
C ASN A 767 -14.71 -5.79 -22.17
N ARG A 768 -14.73 -6.43 -23.34
CA ARG A 768 -14.14 -5.94 -24.60
C ARG A 768 -14.71 -4.60 -25.06
N LYS A 769 -16.01 -4.33 -24.85
CA LYS A 769 -16.67 -3.08 -25.28
C LYS A 769 -16.20 -1.89 -24.45
N GLN A 770 -16.14 -2.07 -23.14
CA GLN A 770 -15.69 -1.06 -22.19
C GLN A 770 -14.20 -0.73 -22.42
N LEU A 771 -13.37 -1.74 -22.68
CA LEU A 771 -11.96 -1.55 -23.03
C LEU A 771 -11.77 -0.82 -24.35
N GLN A 772 -12.57 -1.14 -25.39
CA GLN A 772 -12.58 -0.42 -26.65
C GLN A 772 -12.92 1.06 -26.45
N PHE A 773 -13.96 1.33 -25.68
CA PHE A 773 -14.36 2.69 -25.35
C PHE A 773 -13.28 3.46 -24.58
N ALA A 774 -12.62 2.80 -23.61
CA ALA A 774 -11.49 3.35 -22.87
C ALA A 774 -10.33 3.76 -23.80
N ILE A 775 -9.98 2.90 -24.77
CA ILE A 775 -8.96 3.18 -25.79
C ILE A 775 -9.35 4.42 -26.61
N MET A 776 -10.58 4.43 -27.12
CA MET A 776 -11.07 5.50 -27.98
C MET A 776 -11.09 6.85 -27.25
N LEU A 777 -11.50 6.88 -25.98
CA LEU A 777 -11.56 8.11 -25.19
C LEU A 777 -10.20 8.52 -24.59
N GLY A 778 -9.33 7.56 -24.26
CA GLY A 778 -7.94 7.79 -23.84
C GLY A 778 -7.14 8.59 -24.87
N ILE A 779 -7.46 8.37 -26.14
CA ILE A 779 -6.72 8.94 -27.26
C ILE A 779 -7.12 10.41 -27.52
N SER A 780 -8.36 10.78 -27.22
CA SER A 780 -8.93 12.11 -27.43
C SER A 780 -8.82 13.09 -26.25
N SER A 781 -8.37 12.63 -25.07
CA SER A 781 -8.53 13.41 -23.82
C SER A 781 -7.23 13.85 -23.12
N SER A 782 -6.45 12.93 -22.52
CA SER A 782 -5.36 13.28 -21.58
C SER A 782 -4.12 12.40 -21.69
N GLN A 783 -2.93 12.99 -21.56
CA GLN A 783 -1.65 12.26 -21.51
C GLN A 783 -1.60 11.29 -20.31
N ARG A 784 -2.22 11.64 -19.18
CA ARG A 784 -2.27 10.76 -18.00
C ARG A 784 -3.08 9.49 -18.29
N LEU A 785 -4.23 9.64 -18.96
CA LEU A 785 -5.07 8.51 -19.36
C LEU A 785 -4.35 7.59 -20.36
N LYS A 786 -3.61 8.18 -21.32
CA LYS A 786 -2.76 7.42 -22.26
C LYS A 786 -1.69 6.61 -21.54
N ARG A 787 -1.04 7.16 -20.51
CA ARG A 787 -0.04 6.45 -19.69
C ARG A 787 -0.68 5.28 -18.94
N CYS A 788 -1.81 5.49 -18.25
CA CYS A 788 -2.49 4.40 -17.53
C CYS A 788 -2.96 3.28 -18.49
N LEU A 789 -3.47 3.61 -19.68
CA LEU A 789 -3.83 2.61 -20.69
C LEU A 789 -2.61 1.83 -21.19
N PHE A 790 -1.50 2.52 -21.46
CA PHE A 790 -0.27 1.87 -21.89
C PHE A 790 0.27 0.92 -20.81
N ASP A 791 0.30 1.37 -19.55
CA ASP A 791 0.75 0.55 -18.43
C ASP A 791 -0.15 -0.67 -18.24
N LEU A 792 -1.48 -0.51 -18.37
CA LEU A 792 -2.42 -1.62 -18.32
C LEU A 792 -2.18 -2.63 -19.46
N PHE A 793 -1.99 -2.16 -20.71
CA PHE A 793 -1.74 -3.05 -21.85
C PHE A 793 -0.43 -3.78 -21.75
N LYS A 794 0.62 -3.11 -21.28
CA LYS A 794 1.91 -3.75 -21.01
C LYS A 794 1.74 -4.91 -20.03
N ARG A 795 1.04 -4.68 -18.91
CA ARG A 795 0.83 -5.71 -17.88
C ARG A 795 -0.03 -6.86 -18.39
N LEU A 796 -1.17 -6.57 -19.04
CA LEU A 796 -2.04 -7.60 -19.63
C LEU A 796 -1.36 -8.45 -20.69
N ALA A 797 -0.53 -7.83 -21.55
CA ALA A 797 0.22 -8.52 -22.59
C ALA A 797 1.29 -9.45 -21.99
N CYS A 798 1.98 -9.02 -20.93
CA CYS A 798 2.97 -9.85 -20.25
C CYS A 798 2.37 -11.08 -19.55
N CYS A 799 1.08 -11.07 -19.20
CA CYS A 799 0.43 -12.23 -18.56
C CYS A 799 0.24 -13.43 -19.50
N SER A 800 -0.05 -13.20 -20.79
CA SER A 800 -0.09 -14.26 -21.80
C SER A 800 -0.04 -13.72 -23.25
N GLU A 801 0.52 -14.52 -24.15
CA GLU A 801 0.54 -14.23 -25.60
C GLU A 801 -0.87 -14.07 -26.19
N SER A 802 -1.83 -14.90 -25.75
CA SER A 802 -3.25 -14.79 -26.13
C SER A 802 -3.84 -13.42 -25.79
N ASN A 803 -3.48 -12.86 -24.63
CA ASN A 803 -3.94 -11.53 -24.23
C ASN A 803 -3.33 -10.44 -25.13
N ALA A 804 -2.04 -10.54 -25.42
CA ALA A 804 -1.36 -9.63 -26.33
C ALA A 804 -2.02 -9.62 -27.72
N LEU A 805 -2.31 -10.81 -28.28
CA LEU A 805 -3.02 -10.94 -29.57
C LEU A 805 -4.42 -10.32 -29.54
N ARG A 806 -5.19 -10.54 -28.46
CA ARG A 806 -6.53 -9.95 -28.30
C ARG A 806 -6.48 -8.43 -28.22
N LEU A 807 -5.58 -7.87 -27.40
CA LEU A 807 -5.39 -6.43 -27.25
C LEU A 807 -4.99 -5.77 -28.55
N VAL A 808 -4.00 -6.33 -29.23
CA VAL A 808 -3.55 -5.85 -30.53
C VAL A 808 -4.67 -5.93 -31.57
N ASN A 809 -5.43 -7.02 -31.61
CA ASN A 809 -6.56 -7.13 -32.54
C ASN A 809 -7.59 -6.02 -32.31
N ILE A 810 -7.85 -5.64 -31.05
CA ILE A 810 -8.69 -4.49 -30.72
C ILE A 810 -8.06 -3.19 -31.25
N LEU A 811 -6.78 -2.93 -30.94
CA LEU A 811 -6.07 -1.72 -31.35
C LEU A 811 -6.04 -1.54 -32.88
N ILE A 812 -5.74 -2.62 -33.62
CA ILE A 812 -5.70 -2.62 -35.07
C ILE A 812 -7.10 -2.39 -35.66
N LYS A 813 -8.15 -3.05 -35.14
CA LYS A 813 -9.54 -2.78 -35.55
C LYS A 813 -9.93 -1.32 -35.36
N GLN A 814 -9.66 -0.74 -34.19
CA GLN A 814 -10.01 0.64 -33.89
C GLN A 814 -9.19 1.64 -34.73
N SER A 815 -7.93 1.32 -35.05
CA SER A 815 -7.10 2.15 -35.92
C SER A 815 -7.63 2.23 -37.36
N LEU A 816 -8.23 1.14 -37.86
CA LEU A 816 -8.92 1.14 -39.16
C LEU A 816 -10.21 1.95 -39.09
N ARG A 817 -10.99 1.79 -38.01
CA ARG A 817 -12.23 2.54 -37.79
C ARG A 817 -12.01 4.06 -37.79
N MET A 818 -10.92 4.51 -37.16
CA MET A 818 -10.50 5.92 -37.17
C MET A 818 -10.18 6.46 -38.56
N LEU A 819 -9.74 5.60 -39.47
CA LEU A 819 -9.43 5.99 -40.85
C LEU A 819 -10.69 6.02 -41.73
N THR A 820 -11.64 5.11 -41.50
CA THR A 820 -12.84 4.96 -42.34
C THR A 820 -14.04 5.82 -41.91
N SER A 821 -14.11 6.22 -40.63
CA SER A 821 -15.20 7.03 -40.05
C SER A 821 -14.66 8.28 -39.34
N SER A 822 -15.50 9.31 -39.13
CA SER A 822 -15.05 10.51 -38.39
C SER A 822 -14.73 10.14 -36.93
N ALA A 823 -13.82 10.88 -36.27
CA ALA A 823 -13.45 10.60 -34.88
C ALA A 823 -14.66 10.55 -33.93
N HIS A 824 -15.66 11.41 -34.17
CA HIS A 824 -16.92 11.42 -33.43
C HIS A 824 -17.78 10.17 -33.70
N ALA A 825 -17.95 9.79 -34.97
CA ALA A 825 -18.71 8.58 -35.33
C ALA A 825 -18.03 7.32 -34.79
N ALA A 826 -16.72 7.20 -34.93
CA ALA A 826 -15.98 6.06 -34.41
C ALA A 826 -16.04 5.91 -32.87
N VAL A 827 -16.18 7.01 -32.13
CA VAL A 827 -16.39 6.97 -30.67
C VAL A 827 -17.81 6.54 -30.34
N LEU A 828 -18.83 7.00 -31.09
CA LEU A 828 -20.23 6.60 -30.90
C LEU A 828 -20.46 5.14 -31.29
N ASP A 829 -19.89 4.72 -32.42
CA ASP A 829 -20.05 3.39 -32.96
C ASP A 829 -19.15 2.37 -32.22
N ALA A 830 -18.25 2.82 -31.32
CA ALA A 830 -17.36 1.96 -30.51
C ALA A 830 -18.07 0.82 -29.75
N PHE A 831 -19.40 0.93 -29.56
CA PHE A 831 -20.25 -0.04 -28.90
C PHE A 831 -20.80 -1.15 -29.82
N ASP A 832 -20.70 -0.99 -31.14
CA ASP A 832 -21.17 -1.92 -32.15
C ASP A 832 -20.06 -2.89 -32.58
N ASP A 833 -20.31 -4.20 -32.44
CA ASP A 833 -19.39 -5.28 -32.83
C ASP A 833 -19.42 -5.57 -34.35
N ASP A 834 -20.47 -5.12 -35.04
CA ASP A 834 -20.69 -5.35 -36.48
C ASP A 834 -19.92 -4.34 -37.32
N ILE A 835 -18.61 -4.54 -37.43
CA ILE A 835 -17.86 -3.95 -38.53
C ILE A 835 -18.15 -4.81 -39.75
N VAL A 836 -19.04 -4.34 -40.62
CA VAL A 836 -19.00 -4.76 -42.01
C VAL A 836 -17.66 -4.24 -42.55
N GLU A 837 -16.72 -5.14 -42.84
CA GLU A 837 -15.50 -4.83 -43.61
C GLU A 837 -15.87 -4.49 -45.06
N GLU A 838 -16.87 -3.64 -45.26
CA GLU A 838 -17.24 -3.11 -46.56
C GLU A 838 -16.19 -2.07 -46.95
N GLU A 839 -15.72 -2.17 -48.19
CA GLU A 839 -14.96 -1.15 -48.93
C GLU A 839 -15.80 0.13 -49.10
N SER A 840 -16.25 0.73 -48.00
CA SER A 840 -17.08 1.92 -48.03
C SER A 840 -16.20 3.14 -48.33
N ASN A 841 -16.70 3.99 -49.22
CA ASN A 841 -16.03 5.16 -49.79
C ASN A 841 -15.22 5.96 -48.76
N VAL A 842 -13.91 5.79 -48.84
CA VAL A 842 -12.87 6.46 -48.05
C VAL A 842 -13.10 7.98 -48.05
N ARG A 843 -13.52 8.54 -46.90
CA ARG A 843 -13.64 9.99 -46.72
C ARG A 843 -12.28 10.56 -46.30
N PHE A 844 -11.57 11.14 -47.27
CA PHE A 844 -10.23 11.73 -47.14
C PHE A 844 -10.07 12.80 -46.04
N GLY A 845 -11.15 13.35 -45.48
CA GLY A 845 -11.10 14.37 -44.42
C GLY A 845 -10.64 13.88 -43.04
N ASN A 846 -10.62 12.57 -42.77
CA ASN A 846 -10.39 12.03 -41.41
C ASN A 846 -8.91 11.85 -41.02
N ALA A 847 -7.99 11.71 -41.99
CA ALA A 847 -6.54 11.68 -41.74
C ALA A 847 -5.95 13.05 -41.35
N VAL A 848 -6.80 14.08 -41.30
CA VAL A 848 -6.46 15.48 -40.99
C VAL A 848 -6.86 15.85 -39.54
N ASP A 849 -7.48 14.94 -38.78
CA ASP A 849 -7.89 15.19 -37.39
C ASP A 849 -6.77 14.86 -36.38
N LEU A 850 -6.61 15.72 -35.36
CA LEU A 850 -5.67 15.58 -34.25
C LEU A 850 -5.93 14.31 -33.42
N VAL A 851 -7.18 13.84 -33.36
CA VAL A 851 -7.56 12.61 -32.66
C VAL A 851 -6.99 11.39 -33.36
N THR A 852 -7.08 11.32 -34.69
CA THR A 852 -6.49 10.24 -35.49
C THR A 852 -4.97 10.21 -35.33
N ALA A 853 -4.30 11.36 -35.46
CA ALA A 853 -2.86 11.44 -35.24
C ALA A 853 -2.45 11.00 -33.82
N SER A 854 -3.24 11.39 -32.81
CA SER A 854 -3.05 10.96 -31.42
C SER A 854 -3.23 9.44 -31.22
N PHE A 855 -4.10 8.80 -32.00
CA PHE A 855 -4.28 7.34 -31.97
C PHE A 855 -3.02 6.63 -32.45
N TYR A 856 -2.51 7.07 -33.60
CA TYR A 856 -1.29 6.50 -34.18
C TYR A 856 -0.07 6.82 -33.32
N ALA A 857 -0.05 7.95 -32.60
CA ALA A 857 0.96 8.21 -31.58
C ALA A 857 0.97 7.15 -30.46
N PHE A 858 -0.22 6.77 -29.98
CA PHE A 858 -0.37 5.73 -28.95
C PHE A 858 0.01 4.34 -29.48
N LEU A 859 -0.38 3.99 -30.72
CA LEU A 859 0.07 2.76 -31.39
C LEU A 859 1.59 2.70 -31.56
N ALA A 860 2.22 3.81 -31.94
CA ALA A 860 3.67 3.89 -32.08
C ALA A 860 4.38 3.60 -30.75
N ILE A 861 3.83 4.09 -29.63
CA ILE A 861 4.34 3.76 -28.29
C ILE A 861 4.15 2.26 -27.99
N CYS A 862 2.96 1.71 -28.27
CA CYS A 862 2.67 0.27 -28.06
C CYS A 862 3.60 -0.63 -28.88
N SER A 863 3.86 -0.29 -30.14
CA SER A 863 4.74 -1.06 -31.04
C SER A 863 6.22 -1.08 -30.61
N LYS A 864 6.63 -0.24 -29.65
CA LYS A 864 7.97 -0.26 -29.07
C LYS A 864 8.13 -1.35 -28.00
N GLU A 865 7.04 -1.78 -27.37
CA GLU A 865 7.08 -2.85 -26.37
C GLU A 865 7.09 -4.22 -27.05
N PHE A 866 8.09 -5.04 -26.74
CA PHE A 866 8.39 -6.31 -27.42
C PHE A 866 7.16 -7.23 -27.56
N VAL A 867 6.47 -7.50 -26.45
CA VAL A 867 5.32 -8.44 -26.42
C VAL A 867 4.14 -7.93 -27.27
N LEU A 868 3.89 -6.62 -27.23
CA LEU A 868 2.83 -6.00 -28.05
C LEU A 868 3.23 -5.94 -29.52
N ARG A 869 4.51 -5.68 -29.83
CA ARG A 869 5.03 -5.68 -31.19
C ARG A 869 4.88 -7.05 -31.86
N ASN A 870 5.27 -8.14 -31.21
CA ASN A 870 5.17 -9.48 -31.80
C ASN A 870 3.71 -9.83 -32.10
N ALA A 871 2.80 -9.53 -31.16
CA ALA A 871 1.37 -9.67 -31.40
C ALA A 871 0.87 -8.78 -32.56
N MET A 872 1.39 -7.54 -32.72
CA MET A 872 1.10 -6.68 -33.88
C MET A 872 1.54 -7.31 -35.19
N VAL A 873 2.74 -7.89 -35.25
CA VAL A 873 3.22 -8.61 -36.43
C VAL A 873 2.25 -9.72 -36.80
N VAL A 874 1.87 -10.58 -35.87
CA VAL A 874 0.93 -11.70 -36.11
C VAL A 874 -0.43 -11.20 -36.64
N ILE A 875 -1.05 -10.21 -35.98
CA ILE A 875 -2.37 -9.71 -36.36
C ILE A 875 -2.35 -8.98 -37.70
N VAL A 876 -1.32 -8.17 -37.97
CA VAL A 876 -1.17 -7.48 -39.26
C VAL A 876 -1.00 -8.49 -40.39
N SER A 877 -0.26 -9.57 -40.15
CA SER A 877 -0.05 -10.66 -41.12
C SER A 877 -1.35 -11.38 -41.48
N GLN A 878 -2.28 -11.51 -40.54
CA GLN A 878 -3.60 -12.12 -40.77
C GLN A 878 -4.56 -11.17 -41.51
N ARG A 879 -4.37 -9.85 -41.42
CA ARG A 879 -5.26 -8.82 -41.98
C ARG A 879 -4.73 -8.24 -43.29
N LYS A 880 -5.00 -8.93 -44.40
CA LYS A 880 -4.52 -8.55 -45.75
C LYS A 880 -4.78 -7.09 -46.14
N ASN A 881 -5.87 -6.48 -45.67
CA ASN A 881 -6.28 -5.12 -46.05
C ASN A 881 -5.71 -4.01 -45.15
N TYR A 882 -5.04 -4.33 -44.04
CA TYR A 882 -4.58 -3.31 -43.09
C TYR A 882 -3.52 -2.37 -43.68
N ILE A 883 -2.40 -2.94 -44.12
CA ILE A 883 -1.28 -2.18 -44.69
C ILE A 883 -1.68 -1.45 -45.97
N PRO A 884 -2.38 -2.07 -46.95
CA PRO A 884 -2.87 -1.34 -48.13
C PRO A 884 -3.77 -0.14 -47.77
N THR A 885 -4.63 -0.27 -46.77
CA THR A 885 -5.50 0.84 -46.33
C THR A 885 -4.69 1.94 -45.67
N LEU A 886 -3.76 1.60 -44.77
CA LEU A 886 -2.90 2.58 -44.12
C LEU A 886 -2.04 3.36 -45.14
N LEU A 887 -1.54 2.67 -46.16
CA LEU A 887 -0.74 3.26 -47.24
C LEU A 887 -1.53 4.23 -48.12
N LYS A 888 -2.83 3.99 -48.36
CA LYS A 888 -3.71 4.95 -49.06
C LYS A 888 -3.73 6.31 -48.38
N PHE A 889 -3.66 6.36 -47.05
CA PHE A 889 -3.61 7.62 -46.30
C PHE A 889 -2.19 8.16 -46.16
N PHE A 890 -1.21 7.28 -45.92
CA PHE A 890 0.19 7.65 -45.77
C PHE A 890 0.76 8.37 -47.01
N LYS A 891 0.42 7.88 -48.21
CA LYS A 891 0.89 8.41 -49.51
C LYS A 891 0.22 9.73 -49.93
N LEU A 892 -0.78 10.23 -49.20
CA LEU A 892 -1.44 11.50 -49.55
C LEU A 892 -0.56 12.69 -49.20
N ALA A 893 -0.47 13.65 -50.10
CA ALA A 893 0.29 14.87 -49.88
C ALA A 893 -0.61 15.99 -49.30
N SER A 894 -0.50 16.25 -48.00
CA SER A 894 -1.01 17.48 -47.38
C SER A 894 -0.02 18.06 -46.37
N PRO A 895 1.04 18.77 -46.83
CA PRO A 895 1.96 19.48 -45.95
C PRO A 895 1.31 20.67 -45.24
N LYS A 896 0.08 21.04 -45.62
CA LYS A 896 -0.64 22.23 -45.12
C LYS A 896 -1.29 22.03 -43.75
N THR A 897 -1.34 20.80 -43.24
CA THR A 897 -2.09 20.46 -42.01
C THR A 897 -1.21 19.71 -41.02
N LEU A 898 -0.86 20.36 -39.90
CA LEU A 898 -0.04 19.81 -38.80
C LEU A 898 -0.47 18.40 -38.34
N PRO A 899 -1.77 18.05 -38.24
CA PRO A 899 -2.19 16.71 -37.83
C PRO A 899 -1.79 15.60 -38.81
N HIS A 900 -1.80 15.87 -40.12
CA HIS A 900 -1.42 14.90 -41.14
C HIS A 900 0.09 14.59 -41.09
N VAL A 901 0.91 15.61 -40.87
CA VAL A 901 2.36 15.45 -40.65
C VAL A 901 2.63 14.61 -39.39
N SER A 902 1.88 14.87 -38.31
CA SER A 902 1.94 14.07 -37.09
C SER A 902 1.53 12.61 -37.32
N PHE A 903 0.45 12.37 -38.06
CA PHE A 903 0.02 11.04 -38.47
C PHE A 903 1.13 10.30 -39.25
N GLN A 904 1.70 10.91 -40.29
CA GLN A 904 2.81 10.32 -41.06
C GLN A 904 4.01 9.99 -40.17
N THR A 905 4.41 10.91 -39.28
CA THR A 905 5.48 10.68 -38.28
C THR A 905 5.24 9.40 -37.47
N HIS A 906 4.01 9.19 -37.01
CA HIS A 906 3.68 8.04 -36.17
C HIS A 906 3.56 6.73 -36.96
N VAL A 907 3.04 6.78 -38.20
CA VAL A 907 3.00 5.62 -39.11
C VAL A 907 4.41 5.15 -39.45
N ILE A 908 5.34 6.07 -39.74
CA ILE A 908 6.75 5.73 -40.03
C ILE A 908 7.39 5.01 -38.82
N LYS A 909 7.12 5.50 -37.60
CA LYS A 909 7.60 4.83 -36.37
C LYS A 909 7.04 3.41 -36.21
N ILE A 910 5.76 3.20 -36.53
CA ILE A 910 5.13 1.88 -36.50
C ILE A 910 5.80 0.95 -37.53
N PHE A 911 5.95 1.41 -38.78
CA PHE A 911 6.63 0.66 -39.84
C PHE A 911 8.04 0.25 -39.46
N ARG A 912 8.83 1.20 -38.94
CA ARG A 912 10.16 0.93 -38.39
C ARG A 912 10.11 -0.16 -37.32
N ASN A 913 9.28 0.03 -36.30
CA ASN A 913 9.24 -0.88 -35.16
C ASN A 913 8.81 -2.29 -35.57
N LEU A 914 7.88 -2.46 -36.52
CA LEU A 914 7.44 -3.77 -37.02
C LEU A 914 8.48 -4.48 -37.90
N CYS A 915 9.39 -3.74 -38.54
CA CYS A 915 10.38 -4.29 -39.47
C CYS A 915 11.77 -4.49 -38.85
N VAL A 916 12.02 -3.97 -37.65
CA VAL A 916 13.28 -4.14 -36.91
C VAL A 916 13.23 -5.42 -36.07
N ALA A 917 14.20 -6.31 -36.30
CA ALA A 917 14.45 -7.48 -35.47
C ALA A 917 15.25 -7.10 -34.21
N ASP A 918 14.78 -7.49 -33.02
CA ASP A 918 15.55 -7.34 -31.77
C ASP A 918 16.35 -8.62 -31.49
N ASN A 919 17.66 -8.47 -31.29
CA ASN A 919 18.62 -9.58 -31.10
C ASN A 919 18.56 -10.30 -29.73
N ASN A 920 17.40 -10.46 -29.08
CA ASN A 920 17.33 -11.05 -27.73
C ASN A 920 16.46 -12.32 -27.59
N MET A 921 17.18 -13.40 -27.21
CA MET A 921 16.91 -14.46 -26.23
C MET A 921 16.05 -15.71 -26.50
N ASP A 922 15.43 -15.94 -27.67
CA ASP A 922 14.82 -17.29 -27.90
C ASP A 922 14.75 -17.78 -29.36
N GLY A 923 15.55 -17.22 -30.27
CA GLY A 923 15.73 -17.76 -31.63
C GLY A 923 14.48 -17.81 -32.55
N LYS A 924 13.29 -17.43 -32.06
CA LYS A 924 12.06 -17.27 -32.82
C LYS A 924 11.67 -15.80 -32.82
N ILE A 925 11.95 -15.11 -33.91
CA ILE A 925 11.49 -13.75 -34.15
C ILE A 925 10.26 -13.87 -35.05
N ASP A 926 9.09 -13.46 -34.55
CA ASP A 926 7.89 -13.33 -35.39
C ASP A 926 8.14 -12.18 -36.38
N CYS A 927 8.19 -12.50 -37.68
CA CYS A 927 8.47 -11.56 -38.75
C CYS A 927 7.23 -11.30 -39.60
N LEU A 928 7.11 -10.10 -40.16
CA LEU A 928 6.07 -9.80 -41.15
C LEU A 928 6.21 -10.72 -42.39
N PRO A 929 5.13 -11.05 -43.10
CA PRO A 929 5.19 -11.70 -44.39
C PRO A 929 6.10 -10.91 -45.32
N ARG A 930 6.92 -11.63 -46.10
CA ARG A 930 7.92 -11.04 -47.01
C ARG A 930 7.32 -9.95 -47.90
N ASP A 931 6.14 -10.18 -48.49
CA ASP A 931 5.47 -9.20 -49.34
C ASP A 931 5.09 -7.91 -48.60
N ILE A 932 4.61 -8.05 -47.35
CA ILE A 932 4.23 -6.90 -46.51
C ILE A 932 5.48 -6.12 -46.10
N TYR A 933 6.54 -6.82 -45.70
CA TYR A 933 7.82 -6.24 -45.33
C TYR A 933 8.40 -5.41 -46.48
N VAL A 934 8.46 -6.00 -47.68
CA VAL A 934 8.93 -5.31 -48.90
C VAL A 934 8.04 -4.10 -49.22
N THR A 935 6.72 -4.24 -49.15
CA THR A 935 5.76 -3.14 -49.43
C THR A 935 5.95 -1.95 -48.47
N ILE A 936 6.25 -2.22 -47.20
CA ILE A 936 6.53 -1.17 -46.21
C ILE A 936 7.83 -0.44 -46.55
N CYS A 937 8.92 -1.18 -46.81
CA CYS A 937 10.20 -0.59 -47.22
C CYS A 937 10.07 0.23 -48.50
N ASP A 938 9.35 -0.28 -49.50
CA ASP A 938 9.04 0.40 -50.75
C ASP A 938 8.30 1.73 -50.52
N SER A 939 7.26 1.69 -49.69
CA SER A 939 6.50 2.90 -49.36
C SER A 939 7.30 3.93 -48.57
N LEU A 940 8.22 3.51 -47.69
CA LEU A 940 9.11 4.41 -46.96
C LEU A 940 10.13 5.09 -47.90
N VAL A 941 10.62 4.37 -48.91
CA VAL A 941 11.55 4.91 -49.92
C VAL A 941 10.84 5.89 -50.86
N GLU A 942 9.66 5.53 -51.35
CA GLU A 942 8.80 6.45 -52.11
C GLU A 942 8.46 7.72 -51.31
N HIS A 943 8.22 7.59 -50.00
CA HIS A 943 7.86 8.72 -49.13
C HIS A 943 8.94 9.79 -49.08
N PHE A 944 10.22 9.40 -49.03
CA PHE A 944 11.30 10.40 -49.03
C PHE A 944 11.55 11.03 -50.40
N GLY A 945 11.19 10.35 -51.48
CA GLY A 945 11.25 10.90 -52.84
C GLY A 945 10.15 11.91 -53.18
N ASN A 946 9.11 12.03 -52.33
CA ASN A 946 7.98 12.90 -52.60
C ASN A 946 8.24 14.36 -52.16
N MET A 947 8.36 15.25 -53.15
CA MET A 947 8.60 16.70 -52.96
C MET A 947 7.50 17.41 -52.16
N GLN A 948 6.29 16.85 -52.07
CA GLN A 948 5.14 17.48 -51.41
C GLN A 948 5.00 17.10 -49.93
N HIS A 949 5.75 16.12 -49.42
CA HIS A 949 5.67 15.69 -48.01
C HIS A 949 6.48 16.59 -47.07
N ASN A 950 6.27 16.57 -45.76
CA ASN A 950 7.05 17.40 -44.83
C ASN A 950 8.52 16.89 -44.71
N ILE A 951 9.50 17.80 -44.65
CA ILE A 951 10.92 17.42 -44.61
C ILE A 951 11.29 16.60 -43.36
N GLU A 952 10.66 16.85 -42.20
CA GLU A 952 10.93 16.11 -40.96
C GLU A 952 10.47 14.65 -41.04
N THR A 953 9.31 14.39 -41.70
CA THR A 953 8.82 13.01 -41.89
C THR A 953 9.63 12.26 -42.93
N VAL A 954 10.14 12.97 -43.93
CA VAL A 954 11.07 12.45 -44.94
C VAL A 954 12.39 12.01 -44.30
N VAL A 955 12.99 12.85 -43.44
CA VAL A 955 14.22 12.47 -42.69
C VAL A 955 13.99 11.29 -41.77
N LEU A 956 12.84 11.24 -41.07
CA LEU A 956 12.46 10.10 -40.23
C LEU A 956 12.26 8.81 -41.04
N ALA A 957 11.77 8.89 -42.28
CA ALA A 957 11.66 7.73 -43.16
C ALA A 957 13.04 7.19 -43.56
N LEU A 958 14.01 8.08 -43.87
CA LEU A 958 15.40 7.70 -44.13
C LEU A 958 16.05 7.04 -42.89
N GLU A 959 15.89 7.65 -41.71
CA GLU A 959 16.34 7.05 -40.43
C GLU A 959 15.74 5.64 -40.24
N SER A 960 14.45 5.48 -40.54
CA SER A 960 13.75 4.21 -40.38
C SER A 960 14.25 3.14 -41.33
N ILE A 961 14.50 3.48 -42.61
CA ILE A 961 15.13 2.58 -43.58
C ILE A 961 16.52 2.15 -43.12
N CYS A 962 17.31 3.08 -42.58
CA CYS A 962 18.63 2.76 -42.07
C CYS A 962 18.58 1.76 -40.89
N ASN A 963 17.67 2.00 -39.95
CA ASN A 963 17.44 1.10 -38.81
C ASN A 963 16.97 -0.29 -39.26
N ILE A 964 16.09 -0.37 -40.26
CA ILE A 964 15.63 -1.63 -40.82
C ILE A 964 16.79 -2.39 -41.49
N GLY A 965 17.59 -1.72 -42.31
CA GLY A 965 18.74 -2.31 -42.98
C GLY A 965 19.80 -2.87 -42.02
N ARG A 966 20.02 -2.20 -40.88
CA ARG A 966 20.94 -2.66 -39.82
C ARG A 966 20.41 -3.86 -39.02
N SER A 967 19.09 -4.07 -39.01
CA SER A 967 18.47 -5.04 -38.10
C SER A 967 18.74 -6.49 -38.49
N SER A 968 18.90 -6.79 -39.78
CA SER A 968 19.13 -8.15 -40.27
C SER A 968 19.76 -8.15 -41.68
N THR A 969 20.38 -9.27 -42.06
CA THR A 969 20.94 -9.47 -43.40
C THR A 969 19.86 -9.41 -44.49
N PHE A 970 18.68 -9.96 -44.21
CA PHE A 970 17.52 -9.85 -45.10
C PHE A 970 17.01 -8.41 -45.21
N GLY A 971 16.88 -7.69 -44.08
CA GLY A 971 16.50 -6.27 -44.08
C GLY A 971 17.47 -5.42 -44.91
N CYS A 972 18.76 -5.70 -44.81
CA CYS A 972 19.81 -5.09 -45.64
C CYS A 972 19.59 -5.36 -47.14
N ALA A 973 19.33 -6.61 -47.53
CA ALA A 973 19.06 -6.99 -48.92
C ALA A 973 17.76 -6.37 -49.48
N VAL A 974 16.68 -6.32 -48.68
CA VAL A 974 15.42 -5.66 -49.08
C VAL A 974 15.63 -4.17 -49.26
N VAL A 975 16.29 -3.49 -48.32
CA VAL A 975 16.59 -2.06 -48.44
C VAL A 975 17.45 -1.80 -49.67
N ASN A 976 18.47 -2.62 -49.93
CA ASN A 976 19.30 -2.53 -51.13
C ASN A 976 18.45 -2.61 -52.40
N ASN A 977 17.58 -3.61 -52.52
CA ASN A 977 16.71 -3.79 -53.69
C ASN A 977 15.70 -2.68 -53.88
N VAL A 978 15.06 -2.22 -52.81
CA VAL A 978 14.06 -1.15 -52.87
C VAL A 978 14.70 0.18 -53.24
N VAL A 979 15.89 0.49 -52.72
CA VAL A 979 16.63 1.72 -53.07
C VAL A 979 17.10 1.68 -54.53
N ILE A 980 17.54 0.53 -55.04
CA ILE A 980 17.86 0.34 -56.47
C ILE A 980 16.60 0.55 -57.32
N SER A 981 15.47 -0.06 -56.93
CA SER A 981 14.21 0.00 -57.68
C SER A 981 13.58 1.40 -57.70
N ASN A 982 13.87 2.21 -56.67
CA ASN A 982 13.37 3.57 -56.52
C ASN A 982 14.52 4.60 -56.47
N GLU A 983 15.56 4.41 -57.27
CA GLU A 983 16.76 5.26 -57.31
C GLU A 983 16.46 6.77 -57.42
N GLY A 984 15.42 7.13 -58.18
CA GLY A 984 14.98 8.52 -58.37
C GLY A 984 14.50 9.19 -57.08
N ALA A 985 14.02 8.43 -56.09
CA ALA A 985 13.56 8.97 -54.82
C ALA A 985 14.72 9.58 -54.01
N LEU A 986 15.90 8.96 -54.06
CA LEU A 986 17.09 9.42 -53.33
C LEU A 986 17.66 10.70 -53.95
N LEU A 987 17.67 10.77 -55.28
CA LEU A 987 18.04 11.97 -56.03
C LEU A 987 17.09 13.14 -55.68
N HIS A 988 15.79 12.91 -55.75
CA HIS A 988 14.78 13.92 -55.41
C HIS A 988 14.88 14.40 -53.96
N PHE A 989 15.14 13.50 -53.02
CA PHE A 989 15.38 13.85 -51.62
C PHE A 989 16.61 14.75 -51.45
N MET A 990 17.73 14.37 -52.08
CA MET A 990 18.97 15.13 -52.02
C MET A 990 18.82 16.52 -52.64
N ASP A 991 18.25 16.63 -53.84
CA ASP A 991 18.00 17.92 -54.49
C ASP A 991 17.11 18.81 -53.62
N ARG A 992 16.11 18.23 -52.97
CA ARG A 992 15.22 18.94 -52.06
C ARG A 992 15.94 19.49 -50.82
N CYS A 993 16.80 18.69 -50.19
CA CYS A 993 17.60 19.12 -49.04
C CYS A 993 18.60 20.22 -49.41
N LEU A 994 19.16 20.17 -50.62
CA LEU A 994 20.20 21.09 -51.11
C LEU A 994 19.65 22.41 -51.66
N MET A 995 18.42 22.41 -52.19
CA MET A 995 17.73 23.58 -52.73
C MET A 995 16.93 24.36 -51.67
N GLY A 996 16.70 23.78 -50.48
CA GLY A 996 16.10 24.48 -49.34
C GLY A 996 17.13 25.30 -48.53
N GLU A 997 16.66 26.12 -47.59
CA GLU A 997 17.48 26.64 -46.47
C GLU A 997 17.27 25.74 -45.22
N PRO A 998 17.86 24.53 -45.15
CA PRO A 998 17.74 23.70 -43.96
C PRO A 998 18.53 24.32 -42.80
N THR A 999 18.05 24.10 -41.57
CA THR A 999 18.87 24.41 -40.39
C THR A 999 20.12 23.52 -40.37
N ASN A 1000 21.27 24.03 -39.92
CA ASN A 1000 22.52 23.26 -39.83
C ASN A 1000 22.31 21.89 -39.13
N LYS A 1001 21.43 21.84 -38.13
CA LYS A 1001 21.06 20.61 -37.42
C LYS A 1001 20.46 19.53 -38.34
N LEU A 1002 19.50 19.91 -39.18
CA LEU A 1002 18.85 18.99 -40.13
C LEU A 1002 19.84 18.50 -41.19
N LEU A 1003 20.73 19.39 -41.65
CA LEU A 1003 21.78 19.05 -42.61
C LEU A 1003 22.72 17.97 -42.06
N PHE A 1004 23.11 18.06 -40.78
CA PHE A 1004 23.95 17.06 -40.12
C PHE A 1004 23.22 15.72 -39.92
N GLU A 1005 21.95 15.73 -39.51
CA GLU A 1005 21.14 14.51 -39.33
C GLU A 1005 20.96 13.76 -40.66
N VAL A 1006 20.61 14.47 -41.73
CA VAL A 1006 20.49 13.90 -43.08
C VAL A 1006 21.81 13.29 -43.54
N THR A 1007 22.92 14.00 -43.32
CA THR A 1007 24.25 13.53 -43.72
C THR A 1007 24.63 12.24 -42.99
N ALA A 1008 24.38 12.16 -41.69
CA ALA A 1008 24.67 10.96 -40.90
C ALA A 1008 23.89 9.73 -41.42
N HIS A 1009 22.61 9.89 -41.73
CA HIS A 1009 21.79 8.79 -42.27
C HIS A 1009 22.15 8.42 -43.71
N LEU A 1010 22.53 9.39 -44.54
CA LEU A 1010 23.04 9.11 -45.89
C LEU A 1010 24.35 8.34 -45.84
N ILE A 1011 25.30 8.75 -44.98
CA ILE A 1011 26.56 8.03 -44.79
C ILE A 1011 26.28 6.60 -44.35
N ASP A 1012 25.40 6.43 -43.38
CA ASP A 1012 25.02 5.11 -42.89
C ASP A 1012 24.39 4.23 -43.98
N LEU A 1013 23.49 4.79 -44.78
CA LEU A 1013 22.89 4.09 -45.91
C LEU A 1013 23.95 3.63 -46.93
N PHE A 1014 24.88 4.51 -47.32
CA PHE A 1014 25.87 4.21 -48.34
C PHE A 1014 27.04 3.33 -47.84
N GLU A 1015 27.50 3.50 -46.60
CA GLU A 1015 28.65 2.73 -46.08
C GLU A 1015 28.25 1.40 -45.47
N ASN A 1016 27.13 1.35 -44.73
CA ASN A 1016 26.81 0.22 -43.86
C ASN A 1016 25.69 -0.67 -44.38
N ILE A 1017 24.90 -0.21 -45.36
CA ILE A 1017 23.69 -0.93 -45.82
C ILE A 1017 23.79 -1.28 -47.30
N LEU A 1018 24.05 -0.32 -48.18
CA LEU A 1018 24.16 -0.60 -49.61
C LEU A 1018 25.46 -1.36 -49.92
N LYS A 1019 25.37 -2.35 -50.82
CA LYS A 1019 26.56 -3.06 -51.32
C LYS A 1019 27.41 -2.11 -52.17
N LYS A 1020 28.73 -2.34 -52.19
CA LYS A 1020 29.71 -1.49 -52.92
C LYS A 1020 29.31 -1.20 -54.37
N ASP A 1021 28.76 -2.17 -55.10
CA ASP A 1021 28.31 -1.98 -56.49
C ASP A 1021 26.98 -1.21 -56.58
N SER A 1022 26.06 -1.40 -55.63
CA SER A 1022 24.84 -0.59 -55.50
C SER A 1022 25.15 0.86 -55.14
N VAL A 1023 26.14 1.09 -54.28
CA VAL A 1023 26.64 2.43 -53.93
C VAL A 1023 27.17 3.11 -55.18
N LYS A 1024 28.05 2.44 -55.93
CA LYS A 1024 28.58 2.95 -57.20
C LYS A 1024 27.46 3.28 -58.18
N PHE A 1025 26.50 2.38 -58.36
CA PHE A 1025 25.35 2.55 -59.24
C PHE A 1025 24.49 3.77 -58.85
N ALA A 1026 24.10 3.88 -57.58
CA ALA A 1026 23.32 5.02 -57.09
C ALA A 1026 24.09 6.35 -57.24
N VAL A 1027 25.39 6.38 -56.92
CA VAL A 1027 26.24 7.57 -57.06
C VAL A 1027 26.47 7.95 -58.53
N MET A 1028 26.64 6.99 -59.45
CA MET A 1028 26.75 7.25 -60.89
C MET A 1028 25.44 7.80 -61.47
N LYS A 1029 24.28 7.31 -61.02
CA LYS A 1029 22.98 7.83 -61.44
C LYS A 1029 22.73 9.26 -60.95
N LEU A 1030 23.20 9.60 -59.74
CA LEU A 1030 23.23 10.98 -59.24
C LEU A 1030 24.06 11.93 -60.13
N GLN A 1031 25.01 11.44 -60.94
CA GLN A 1031 25.78 12.24 -61.92
C GLN A 1031 24.98 12.57 -63.19
N SER A 1032 24.05 11.71 -63.61
CA SER A 1032 23.37 11.81 -64.91
C SER A 1032 22.38 12.98 -65.05
N SER A 1033 22.13 13.75 -63.99
CA SER A 1033 21.22 14.90 -63.99
C SER A 1033 21.88 16.23 -64.36
N THR A 1034 23.22 16.34 -64.43
CA THR A 1034 23.91 17.56 -64.89
C THR A 1034 25.35 17.29 -65.40
N ASP A 1035 25.67 17.77 -66.61
CA ASP A 1035 26.95 17.57 -67.32
C ASP A 1035 28.21 18.21 -66.68
N SER A 1036 28.21 18.56 -65.38
CA SER A 1036 29.41 19.13 -64.72
C SER A 1036 29.68 18.56 -63.32
N ARG A 1037 30.94 18.18 -63.07
CA ARG A 1037 31.44 17.70 -61.77
C ARG A 1037 31.22 18.68 -60.60
N GLN A 1038 31.00 19.97 -60.88
CA GLN A 1038 30.73 21.01 -59.88
C GLN A 1038 29.25 21.05 -59.43
N HIS A 1039 28.37 20.23 -60.01
CA HIS A 1039 26.94 20.21 -59.71
C HIS A 1039 26.43 18.91 -59.09
N HIS A 1040 27.33 17.98 -58.74
CA HIS A 1040 26.96 16.73 -58.10
C HIS A 1040 26.28 16.98 -56.73
N PRO A 1041 25.10 16.39 -56.45
CA PRO A 1041 24.37 16.59 -55.20
C PRO A 1041 25.21 16.29 -53.94
N LEU A 1042 25.99 15.19 -53.92
CA LEU A 1042 26.89 14.88 -52.78
C LEU A 1042 28.05 15.89 -52.63
N MET A 1043 28.53 16.51 -53.72
CA MET A 1043 29.56 17.56 -53.64
C MET A 1043 28.98 18.87 -53.10
N ARG A 1044 27.75 19.22 -53.51
CA ARG A 1044 27.04 20.38 -52.96
C ARG A 1044 26.76 20.21 -51.46
N LEU A 1045 26.33 19.00 -51.06
CA LEU A 1045 26.14 18.66 -49.65
C LEU A 1045 27.45 18.82 -48.87
N LYS A 1046 28.55 18.25 -49.39
CA LYS A 1046 29.88 18.35 -48.79
C LYS A 1046 30.34 19.81 -48.63
N ASN A 1047 30.16 20.65 -49.65
CA ASN A 1047 30.55 22.06 -49.59
C ASN A 1047 29.72 22.84 -48.56
N GLN A 1048 28.40 22.61 -48.49
CA GLN A 1048 27.53 23.21 -47.48
C GLN A 1048 27.87 22.74 -46.05
N LEU A 1049 28.31 21.49 -45.88
CA LEU A 1049 28.79 20.96 -44.60
C LEU A 1049 30.14 21.57 -44.18
N GLU A 1050 31.03 21.82 -45.15
CA GLU A 1050 32.32 22.48 -44.93
C GLU A 1050 32.10 23.94 -44.49
N GLU A 1051 31.16 24.65 -45.12
CA GLU A 1051 30.76 26.02 -44.75
C GLU A 1051 30.05 26.10 -43.38
N SER A 1052 29.37 25.03 -42.95
CA SER A 1052 28.67 24.95 -41.66
C SER A 1052 29.50 24.39 -40.51
N GLY A 1053 30.79 24.10 -40.72
CA GLY A 1053 31.72 23.65 -39.68
C GLY A 1053 31.61 22.17 -39.29
N CYS A 1054 31.23 21.30 -40.22
CA CYS A 1054 31.11 19.85 -39.99
C CYS A 1054 32.47 19.17 -39.67
N SER A 1055 32.41 17.98 -39.07
CA SER A 1055 33.61 17.20 -38.73
C SER A 1055 34.39 16.77 -39.98
N LYS A 1056 35.73 16.74 -39.89
CA LYS A 1056 36.59 16.27 -40.98
C LYS A 1056 36.32 14.81 -41.37
N ASP A 1057 35.96 13.96 -40.41
CA ASP A 1057 35.68 12.55 -40.65
C ASP A 1057 34.41 12.34 -41.49
N THR A 1058 33.38 13.14 -41.25
CA THR A 1058 32.13 13.16 -42.05
C THR A 1058 32.43 13.61 -43.49
N LEU A 1059 33.22 14.67 -43.66
CA LEU A 1059 33.62 15.18 -44.97
C LEU A 1059 34.50 14.18 -45.74
N LEU A 1060 35.37 13.44 -45.04
CA LEU A 1060 36.19 12.37 -45.62
C LEU A 1060 35.35 11.17 -46.05
N SER A 1061 34.33 10.79 -45.29
CA SER A 1061 33.41 9.69 -45.61
C SER A 1061 32.61 10.00 -46.88
N LEU A 1062 32.06 11.22 -46.98
CA LEU A 1062 31.42 11.72 -48.21
C LEU A 1062 32.39 11.77 -49.40
N GLN A 1063 33.65 12.18 -49.18
CA GLN A 1063 34.67 12.20 -50.22
C GLN A 1063 34.98 10.79 -50.75
N ARG A 1064 35.09 9.79 -49.86
CA ARG A 1064 35.30 8.38 -50.28
C ARG A 1064 34.16 7.85 -51.13
N MET A 1065 32.91 8.20 -50.80
CA MET A 1065 31.74 7.84 -51.60
C MET A 1065 31.79 8.48 -52.99
N LEU A 1066 32.18 9.75 -53.07
CA LEU A 1066 32.37 10.47 -54.33
C LEU A 1066 33.51 9.86 -55.17
N ASP A 1067 34.64 9.54 -54.56
CA ASP A 1067 35.81 8.95 -55.25
C ASP A 1067 35.48 7.57 -55.83
N SER A 1068 34.58 6.80 -55.18
CA SER A 1068 34.11 5.50 -55.68
C SER A 1068 33.39 5.56 -57.04
N SER A 1069 32.95 6.76 -57.47
CA SER A 1069 32.27 7.03 -58.74
C SER A 1069 33.17 7.54 -59.87
N ILE A 1070 34.44 7.85 -59.57
CA ILE A 1070 35.38 8.49 -60.50
C ILE A 1070 36.26 7.44 -61.21
N GLU A 1071 36.36 6.22 -60.65
CA GLU A 1071 37.11 5.09 -61.19
C GLU A 1071 36.16 3.98 -61.71
N ALA A 1072 35.93 3.95 -63.03
CA ALA A 1072 35.45 2.82 -63.86
C ALA A 1072 33.97 2.75 -64.33
N GLU A 1073 33.78 1.84 -65.31
CA GLU A 1073 32.74 1.62 -66.33
C GLU A 1073 31.28 1.45 -65.84
N SER A 1074 30.33 1.43 -66.80
CA SER A 1074 28.91 1.21 -66.56
C SER A 1074 28.66 -0.11 -65.82
N ILE A 1075 28.26 -0.01 -64.56
CA ILE A 1075 27.83 -1.15 -63.75
C ILE A 1075 26.30 -1.17 -63.74
N GLU A 1076 25.69 -2.29 -64.11
CA GLU A 1076 24.28 -2.57 -63.77
C GLU A 1076 24.25 -3.20 -62.38
N ALA A 1077 23.65 -2.52 -61.40
CA ALA A 1077 23.37 -3.14 -60.11
C ALA A 1077 22.18 -4.09 -60.28
N VAL A 1078 22.43 -5.39 -60.18
CA VAL A 1078 21.37 -6.40 -60.24
C VAL A 1078 20.70 -6.49 -58.87
N PRO A 1079 19.36 -6.38 -58.76
CA PRO A 1079 18.65 -6.64 -57.52
C PRO A 1079 19.02 -8.00 -56.97
N GLU A 1080 19.23 -8.07 -55.66
CA GLU A 1080 19.53 -9.32 -54.99
C GLU A 1080 18.38 -10.29 -55.11
N ASP A 1081 18.71 -11.57 -55.31
CA ASP A 1081 17.71 -12.63 -55.24
C ASP A 1081 17.26 -12.80 -53.79
N LEU A 1082 16.12 -12.18 -53.46
CA LEU A 1082 15.53 -12.26 -52.13
C LEU A 1082 15.05 -13.69 -51.79
N GLU A 1083 14.98 -14.62 -52.77
CA GLU A 1083 14.69 -16.05 -52.52
C GLU A 1083 15.92 -16.81 -51.98
N ALA A 1084 17.13 -16.29 -52.19
CA ALA A 1084 18.36 -16.89 -51.67
C ALA A 1084 18.58 -16.67 -50.16
N TYR A 1085 17.75 -15.82 -49.54
CA TYR A 1085 17.79 -15.53 -48.11
C TYR A 1085 16.78 -16.39 -47.36
N GLU A 1086 17.22 -17.09 -46.32
CA GLU A 1086 16.32 -17.82 -45.42
C GLU A 1086 15.41 -16.84 -44.68
N TRP A 1087 14.15 -16.75 -45.11
CA TRP A 1087 13.10 -16.05 -44.39
C TRP A 1087 12.41 -17.01 -43.43
N PRO A 1088 12.15 -16.64 -42.17
CA PRO A 1088 11.37 -17.49 -41.27
C PRO A 1088 10.01 -17.78 -41.92
N GLU A 1089 9.75 -19.04 -42.27
CA GLU A 1089 8.41 -19.46 -42.64
C GLU A 1089 7.52 -19.26 -41.41
N ASN A 1090 6.53 -18.38 -41.53
CA ASN A 1090 5.54 -18.22 -40.47
C ASN A 1090 4.93 -19.59 -40.18
N VAL A 1091 5.11 -20.09 -38.95
CA VAL A 1091 4.54 -21.37 -38.48
C VAL A 1091 3.00 -21.38 -38.55
N ALA A 1092 2.38 -20.24 -38.83
CA ALA A 1092 0.97 -20.16 -39.20
C ALA A 1092 0.74 -20.57 -40.68
N THR A 1093 1.05 -21.82 -41.03
CA THR A 1093 0.30 -22.47 -42.11
C THR A 1093 -1.18 -22.37 -41.78
N VAL A 1094 -1.93 -21.86 -42.75
CA VAL A 1094 -3.38 -21.83 -42.84
C VAL A 1094 -4.00 -23.16 -42.34
N GLN A 1095 -4.37 -23.21 -41.06
CA GLN A 1095 -5.54 -23.99 -40.68
C GLN A 1095 -6.71 -23.01 -40.72
N GLN A 1096 -7.50 -23.13 -41.79
CA GLN A 1096 -8.90 -22.76 -41.72
C GLN A 1096 -9.44 -23.33 -40.40
N VAL A 1097 -9.91 -22.45 -39.52
CA VAL A 1097 -10.74 -22.85 -38.39
C VAL A 1097 -12.06 -23.33 -38.98
N ASP A 1098 -12.05 -24.57 -39.46
CA ASP A 1098 -13.26 -25.35 -39.58
C ASP A 1098 -13.75 -25.62 -38.16
N SER A 1099 -14.84 -24.95 -37.84
CA SER A 1099 -15.71 -25.30 -36.74
C SER A 1099 -15.98 -26.82 -36.76
N ARG A 1100 -15.58 -27.51 -35.67
CA ARG A 1100 -15.85 -28.91 -35.29
C ARG A 1100 -14.62 -29.82 -35.37
N GLN A 1101 -13.97 -29.99 -34.22
CA GLN A 1101 -13.49 -31.25 -33.63
C GLN A 1101 -12.26 -31.00 -32.75
N ILE A 1102 -12.50 -30.54 -31.51
CA ILE A 1102 -11.56 -30.77 -30.40
C ILE A 1102 -12.09 -32.01 -29.68
N THR A 1103 -11.75 -33.18 -30.20
CA THR A 1103 -11.86 -34.45 -29.48
C THR A 1103 -10.64 -35.31 -29.78
N ASN A 1104 -9.85 -35.50 -28.72
CA ASN A 1104 -8.92 -36.61 -28.48
C ASN A 1104 -7.63 -36.72 -29.29
N TYR A 1105 -6.63 -37.19 -28.54
CA TYR A 1105 -5.27 -37.65 -28.88
C TYR A 1105 -4.16 -36.59 -28.73
N HIS A 1106 -3.15 -36.71 -27.86
CA HIS A 1106 -2.65 -37.83 -27.05
C HIS A 1106 -2.00 -37.30 -25.75
N VAL A 1107 -2.68 -37.47 -24.61
CA VAL A 1107 -2.04 -37.68 -23.30
C VAL A 1107 -2.16 -39.17 -23.05
N LYS A 1108 -1.10 -39.92 -23.35
CA LYS A 1108 -0.95 -41.33 -22.96
C LYS A 1108 0.52 -41.68 -23.02
N ASN A 1109 1.19 -41.51 -21.87
CA ASN A 1109 2.07 -42.50 -21.24
C ASN A 1109 2.96 -41.80 -20.20
N LEU A 1110 3.06 -42.43 -19.01
CA LEU A 1110 3.64 -41.94 -17.74
C LEU A 1110 2.63 -41.08 -16.96
N MET A 1111 1.81 -41.58 -16.03
CA MET A 1111 2.00 -42.65 -15.06
C MET A 1111 0.64 -43.25 -14.70
N SER A 1112 0.52 -44.58 -14.77
CA SER A 1112 -0.63 -45.34 -14.26
C SER A 1112 -0.11 -46.49 -13.40
N SER A 1113 -0.39 -46.44 -12.10
CA SER A 1113 -0.53 -47.53 -11.11
C SER A 1113 -0.38 -46.87 -9.73
N ASP A 1114 -1.35 -46.79 -8.82
CA ASP A 1114 -2.49 -47.67 -8.57
C ASP A 1114 -3.64 -46.88 -7.94
N ASN A 1115 -4.86 -47.21 -8.38
CA ASN A 1115 -6.08 -46.95 -7.63
C ASN A 1115 -6.30 -48.10 -6.64
N GLY A 1116 -6.51 -47.76 -5.38
CA GLY A 1116 -7.20 -48.60 -4.41
C GLY A 1116 -8.20 -47.72 -3.66
N ASP A 1117 -9.48 -48.09 -3.76
CA ASP A 1117 -10.65 -47.49 -3.11
C ASP A 1117 -10.41 -47.05 -1.66
N PHE A 1118 -11.03 -45.95 -1.21
CA PHE A 1118 -11.82 -45.95 0.03
C PHE A 1118 -12.71 -44.70 0.12
N HIS A 1119 -13.98 -44.98 0.43
CA HIS A 1119 -15.02 -44.04 0.86
C HIS A 1119 -14.62 -43.21 2.10
N ASN A 1120 -15.28 -42.05 2.21
CA ASN A 1120 -15.57 -41.24 3.41
C ASN A 1120 -14.62 -40.09 3.84
N SER A 1121 -15.30 -38.97 4.15
CA SER A 1121 -14.88 -37.78 4.90
C SER A 1121 -13.67 -36.98 4.39
N ALA A 1122 -13.95 -35.97 3.55
CA ALA A 1122 -13.05 -34.84 3.36
C ALA A 1122 -13.17 -33.88 4.56
N THR A 1123 -12.26 -34.02 5.53
CA THR A 1123 -12.03 -33.03 6.59
C THR A 1123 -11.28 -31.83 6.01
N LEU A 1124 -11.87 -30.64 6.18
CA LEU A 1124 -11.17 -29.36 6.19
C LEU A 1124 -10.20 -29.33 7.38
N SER A 1125 -8.93 -28.93 7.18
CA SER A 1125 -8.10 -28.28 8.23
C SER A 1125 -6.64 -27.98 7.85
N THR A 1126 -6.07 -28.50 6.77
CA THR A 1126 -4.60 -28.52 6.62
C THR A 1126 -3.95 -27.33 5.92
N ILE A 1127 -4.71 -26.46 5.23
CA ILE A 1127 -4.11 -25.44 4.34
C ILE A 1127 -3.81 -24.10 5.05
N ASP A 1128 -4.55 -23.72 6.10
CA ASP A 1128 -4.21 -22.51 6.91
C ASP A 1128 -3.11 -22.78 7.96
N LEU A 1129 -2.96 -24.04 8.38
CA LEU A 1129 -1.92 -24.43 9.34
C LEU A 1129 -0.52 -24.47 8.72
N ASN A 1130 -0.39 -24.78 7.42
CA ASN A 1130 0.92 -24.83 6.77
C ASN A 1130 1.54 -23.44 6.54
N MET A 1131 0.73 -22.41 6.27
CA MET A 1131 1.20 -21.02 6.20
C MET A 1131 1.63 -20.50 7.58
N LEU A 1132 0.88 -20.82 8.65
CA LEU A 1132 1.29 -20.55 10.02
C LEU A 1132 2.53 -21.36 10.42
N ASN A 1133 2.69 -22.57 9.87
CA ASN A 1133 3.84 -23.46 10.14
C ASN A 1133 5.16 -23.01 9.50
N GLU A 1134 5.11 -22.26 8.40
CA GLU A 1134 6.33 -21.73 7.75
C GLU A 1134 6.69 -20.32 8.27
N GLU A 1135 5.72 -19.54 8.75
CA GLU A 1135 5.95 -18.14 9.17
C GLU A 1135 6.45 -18.02 10.63
N PHE A 1136 6.24 -19.03 11.50
CA PHE A 1136 6.41 -18.88 12.96
C PHE A 1136 7.32 -19.89 13.69
N PHE A 1137 7.83 -20.94 13.04
CA PHE A 1137 8.54 -22.02 13.73
C PHE A 1137 10.00 -22.18 13.29
N PRO A 1138 10.97 -22.23 14.22
CA PRO A 1138 12.33 -22.63 13.88
C PRO A 1138 12.36 -24.10 13.42
N GLU A 1139 13.08 -24.41 12.33
CA GLU A 1139 13.18 -25.77 11.75
C GLU A 1139 13.52 -26.86 12.77
N SER A 1140 14.27 -26.51 13.82
CA SER A 1140 14.66 -27.43 14.90
C SER A 1140 13.49 -27.91 15.76
N ALA A 1141 12.45 -27.09 15.99
CA ALA A 1141 11.26 -27.47 16.75
C ALA A 1141 10.30 -28.36 15.94
N LEU A 1142 10.22 -28.14 14.63
CA LEU A 1142 9.47 -29.02 13.71
C LEU A 1142 10.10 -30.43 13.63
N LEU A 1143 11.43 -30.52 13.76
CA LEU A 1143 12.16 -31.78 13.75
C LEU A 1143 12.01 -32.59 15.05
N SER A 1144 11.86 -31.96 16.22
CA SER A 1144 11.62 -32.66 17.49
C SER A 1144 10.21 -33.27 17.53
N VAL A 1145 9.20 -32.54 17.05
CA VAL A 1145 7.79 -32.99 16.99
C VAL A 1145 7.58 -34.09 15.93
N LYS A 1146 8.28 -34.03 14.79
CA LYS A 1146 8.22 -35.11 13.78
C LYS A 1146 8.92 -36.40 14.26
N LYS A 1147 9.88 -36.32 15.18
CA LYS A 1147 10.57 -37.50 15.74
C LYS A 1147 9.77 -38.23 16.83
N SER A 1148 8.77 -37.60 17.44
CA SER A 1148 7.96 -38.23 18.52
C SER A 1148 6.76 -39.03 18.02
N VAL A 1149 6.44 -38.98 16.71
CA VAL A 1149 5.41 -39.82 16.09
C VAL A 1149 6.02 -41.13 15.60
N SER A 1150 6.27 -42.06 16.52
CA SER A 1150 6.48 -43.47 16.15
C SER A 1150 5.14 -44.10 15.73
N PRO A 1151 5.07 -44.84 14.61
CA PRO A 1151 3.82 -45.43 14.13
C PRO A 1151 3.41 -46.56 15.07
N VAL A 1152 2.32 -46.37 15.81
CA VAL A 1152 1.68 -47.44 16.57
C VAL A 1152 1.08 -48.42 15.56
N GLN A 1153 1.64 -49.63 15.51
CA GLN A 1153 1.08 -50.76 14.77
C GLN A 1153 -0.34 -51.03 15.26
N GLN A 1154 -1.33 -50.85 14.38
CA GLN A 1154 -2.68 -51.38 14.59
C GLN A 1154 -2.62 -52.91 14.54
N GLN A 1155 -2.85 -53.56 15.69
CA GLN A 1155 -3.31 -54.94 15.72
C GLN A 1155 -4.84 -54.97 15.80
N SER A 1156 -5.39 -55.95 15.09
CA SER A 1156 -6.73 -55.97 14.53
C SER A 1156 -7.79 -56.64 15.40
N THR A 1157 -9.05 -56.34 15.01
CA THR A 1157 -10.22 -57.24 14.88
C THR A 1157 -11.22 -57.48 16.04
N ASN A 1158 -12.50 -57.36 15.61
CA ASN A 1158 -13.78 -57.92 16.07
C ASN A 1158 -14.59 -57.09 17.09
N SER A 1159 -15.90 -56.84 16.97
CA SER A 1159 -16.93 -57.11 15.95
C SER A 1159 -18.27 -56.55 16.45
N VAL A 1160 -19.07 -55.92 15.56
CA VAL A 1160 -20.56 -55.96 15.44
C VAL A 1160 -21.43 -55.53 16.64
N SER A 1161 -22.21 -54.44 16.49
CA SER A 1161 -23.67 -54.50 16.22
C SER A 1161 -24.33 -53.11 16.08
N PHE A 1162 -25.10 -52.95 15.01
CA PHE A 1162 -26.08 -51.88 14.74
C PHE A 1162 -27.23 -51.86 15.77
N GLN A 1163 -27.77 -50.67 16.10
CA GLN A 1163 -29.23 -50.45 16.07
C GLN A 1163 -29.63 -48.95 16.10
N SER A 1164 -30.65 -48.68 15.30
CA SER A 1164 -31.34 -47.45 14.90
C SER A 1164 -32.34 -46.89 15.92
N CYS A 1165 -32.68 -45.60 15.81
CA CYS A 1165 -34.05 -45.03 15.72
C CYS A 1165 -33.97 -43.48 15.68
N THR A 1166 -34.19 -42.78 14.56
CA THR A 1166 -35.47 -42.28 13.96
C THR A 1166 -36.46 -41.59 14.90
N HIS A 1167 -36.71 -40.30 14.63
CA HIS A 1167 -37.98 -39.54 14.56
C HIS A 1167 -37.83 -38.12 15.17
N ILE A 1168 -38.42 -37.00 14.73
CA ILE A 1168 -39.03 -36.45 13.51
C ILE A 1168 -39.87 -35.21 13.99
N PHE A 1169 -40.06 -34.19 13.13
CA PHE A 1169 -41.01 -33.03 13.19
C PHE A 1169 -40.70 -31.89 14.19
N PHE A 1170 -40.95 -30.59 13.93
CA PHE A 1170 -41.15 -29.71 12.75
C PHE A 1170 -41.43 -28.29 13.29
N TRP A 1171 -41.04 -27.27 12.52
CA TRP A 1171 -41.75 -26.02 12.20
C TRP A 1171 -42.14 -24.93 13.23
N ILE A 1172 -41.73 -23.72 12.80
CA ILE A 1172 -42.36 -22.39 12.84
C ILE A 1172 -42.37 -21.61 14.15
N GLY A 1173 -41.63 -20.50 14.06
CA GLY A 1173 -41.72 -19.25 14.82
C GLY A 1173 -40.78 -18.27 14.15
#